data_AF-A0A017TJ69-F1
#
_entry.id   AF-A0A017TJ69-F1
#
_cell.length_a   1.000
_cell.length_b   1.000
_cell.length_c   1.000
_cell.angle_alpha   90.00
_cell.angle_beta   90.00
_cell.angle_gamma   90.00
#
_symmetry.space_group_name_H-M   'P 1'
#
loop_
_entity.id
_entity.type
_entity.pdbx_description
1 polymer ?
#
loop_
_entity_poly.entity_id
_entity_poly.type
_entity_poly.pdbx_seq_one_letter_code
_entity_poly.pdbx_strand_id
1 'polypeptide(L)'
;MRRLGWFGSGVTAFVMVPGVAMAAPAVMGGAPELGNWQNGAGAPLHDDGMAGDAVAGDGIFSAAVTFASGGTVEYKISRNGNDLSDGGLGTSGNQNLRITLAGGGPYAVTFHYDTRNLTAQEFTPTQESSSNSWLATRTASGAPQVWVAVGAWQAMVGDTAWNPASTVTVARDDGTRGDRVAGDGVYTYRFVAPSMLGGEPFKFAAQGPWGTKLGANGWSFDPEDSSNGEITAATGDIVTLELDALQGRMRVRVTQPEKLLLTEVVTAPSAGEFIEIHNAGSTPVALGDTYLADFSGYYRVVSATAPTVESTDFVVRFPVGAVIQPGEVQTVALGGAECFRLGCGNATFPGYGTAATYEIPSSGTYGAGLPISVPSVPDMVAPFAGAIGATRGLADSGEPVVLFTWDGVSDLVDDVDYVFAGTASASHPAVNKSGVSIDGPDPGTTGSTYLNDTADDAALHAPLGSAFNTCRTDLTEGMQSMPGNGVTGEDETSEEGSATWEACAEITPGTLDSGGSGGSGGAGGAGGAGGAGGAGGGMGGAGGGMGGSGGSGGGMGGAGGAGGGMGGAGGTGGGMTSSTTGVGGMGGAGGAGGSGGGMGGSGGGMGGSGGGMGGSGGSGGGMTSTTGTGGMGGSGGGMGGSGGEASGTGGGMGGSGGEASGTGGAGGSGGMGGSGGNGSTTSTSTSASGNFAAGGAGGGFQDNGCSCAVAGEAPRAQTRAPWFALLAGLVTLGRRRRRD
;
A
#
# COMPACT_ATOMS: atom_id res chain seq x y z
N MET A 1 32.32 -35.72 -63.06
CA MET A 1 32.54 -34.27 -63.33
C MET A 1 31.30 -33.50 -62.90
N ARG A 2 31.42 -32.28 -62.37
CA ARG A 2 30.30 -31.54 -61.77
C ARG A 2 29.43 -30.87 -62.85
N ARG A 3 28.10 -30.93 -62.71
CA ARG A 3 27.18 -30.03 -63.43
C ARG A 3 27.11 -28.68 -62.68
N LEU A 4 26.95 -27.59 -63.41
CA LEU A 4 26.85 -26.25 -62.85
C LEU A 4 25.38 -25.93 -62.54
N GLY A 5 25.09 -25.54 -61.29
CA GLY A 5 23.77 -25.07 -60.86
C GLY A 5 23.72 -23.54 -60.85
N TRP A 6 22.62 -22.96 -61.30
CA TRP A 6 22.43 -21.52 -61.43
C TRP A 6 21.63 -21.00 -60.23
N PHE A 7 22.24 -20.17 -59.38
CA PHE A 7 21.53 -19.50 -58.27
C PHE A 7 21.17 -18.07 -58.68
N GLY A 8 19.87 -17.78 -58.73
CA GLY A 8 19.35 -16.41 -58.83
C GLY A 8 19.25 -15.78 -57.44
N SER A 9 19.81 -14.58 -57.26
CA SER A 9 19.65 -13.80 -56.03
C SER A 9 18.49 -12.83 -56.19
N GLY A 10 17.37 -13.09 -55.52
CA GLY A 10 16.26 -12.15 -55.43
C GLY A 10 16.56 -11.06 -54.39
N VAL A 11 16.58 -9.80 -54.82
CA VAL A 11 16.68 -8.66 -53.90
C VAL A 11 15.28 -8.18 -53.56
N THR A 12 14.79 -8.54 -52.37
CA THR A 12 13.52 -8.01 -51.85
C THR A 12 13.73 -6.57 -51.41
N ALA A 13 13.32 -5.62 -52.25
CA ALA A 13 13.31 -4.21 -51.87
C ALA A 13 12.22 -3.96 -50.81
N PHE A 14 12.62 -3.70 -49.57
CA PHE A 14 11.72 -3.19 -48.55
C PHE A 14 11.29 -1.77 -48.93
N VAL A 15 10.08 -1.64 -49.49
CA VAL A 15 9.43 -0.33 -49.66
C VAL A 15 8.98 0.12 -48.28
N MET A 16 9.76 1.01 -47.65
CA MET A 16 9.22 1.83 -46.57
C MET A 16 8.12 2.71 -47.17
N VAL A 17 6.87 2.30 -46.97
CA VAL A 17 5.75 3.22 -47.10
C VAL A 17 5.97 4.28 -46.01
N PRO A 18 6.01 5.59 -46.34
CA PRO A 18 6.00 6.61 -45.30
C PRO A 18 4.68 6.49 -44.56
N GLY A 19 4.72 5.97 -43.34
CA GLY A 19 3.60 6.10 -42.42
C GLY A 19 3.28 7.58 -42.31
N VAL A 20 2.02 7.96 -42.49
CA VAL A 20 1.59 9.34 -42.26
C VAL A 20 1.84 9.60 -40.79
N ALA A 21 2.84 10.45 -40.50
CA ALA A 21 3.11 10.87 -39.14
C ALA A 21 1.87 11.62 -38.65
N MET A 22 1.09 10.97 -37.79
CA MET A 22 0.12 11.64 -36.94
C MET A 22 0.90 12.74 -36.22
N ALA A 23 0.53 14.01 -36.42
CA ALA A 23 1.24 15.10 -35.77
C ALA A 23 1.06 14.95 -34.26
N ALA A 24 2.16 15.05 -33.53
CA ALA A 24 2.19 14.84 -32.08
C ALA A 24 1.19 15.79 -31.40
N PRO A 25 0.48 15.34 -30.33
CA PRO A 25 -0.53 16.15 -29.67
C PRO A 25 0.06 17.49 -29.21
N ALA A 26 -0.77 18.53 -29.11
CA ALA A 26 -0.31 19.88 -28.76
C ALA A 26 -1.23 20.54 -27.75
N VAL A 27 -0.67 21.28 -26.80
CA VAL A 27 -1.45 22.16 -25.91
C VAL A 27 -1.70 23.49 -26.63
N MET A 28 -2.98 23.78 -26.87
CA MET A 28 -3.47 24.99 -27.53
C MET A 28 -4.20 25.86 -26.51
N GLY A 29 -4.03 27.18 -26.54
CA GLY A 29 -4.63 28.03 -25.54
C GLY A 29 -4.66 29.52 -25.86
N GLY A 30 -5.28 30.29 -24.98
CA GLY A 30 -5.49 31.73 -25.15
C GLY A 30 -4.27 32.61 -24.92
N ALA A 31 -3.18 32.04 -24.39
CA ALA A 31 -1.91 32.74 -24.20
C ALA A 31 -1.06 32.76 -25.48
N PRO A 32 -0.19 33.77 -25.69
CA PRO A 32 0.77 33.80 -26.79
C PRO A 32 1.69 32.57 -26.84
N GLU A 33 2.13 32.10 -25.67
CA GLU A 33 2.97 30.91 -25.50
C GLU A 33 2.25 29.60 -25.85
N LEU A 34 0.91 29.63 -25.99
CA LEU A 34 0.06 28.50 -26.42
C LEU A 34 -0.65 28.76 -27.77
N GLY A 35 -0.12 29.71 -28.56
CA GLY A 35 -0.55 29.96 -29.94
C GLY A 35 -1.76 30.86 -30.13
N ASN A 36 -2.36 31.43 -29.08
CA ASN A 36 -3.61 32.22 -29.14
C ASN A 36 -4.74 31.48 -29.90
N TRP A 37 -4.93 30.19 -29.63
CA TRP A 37 -5.86 29.27 -30.32
C TRP A 37 -5.65 29.11 -31.85
N GLN A 38 -4.50 29.50 -32.40
CA GLN A 38 -4.23 29.33 -33.84
C GLN A 38 -3.84 27.89 -34.19
N ASN A 39 -4.45 27.36 -35.25
CA ASN A 39 -4.18 26.02 -35.81
C ASN A 39 -2.68 25.82 -36.07
N GLY A 40 -2.10 24.76 -35.50
CA GLY A 40 -0.67 24.42 -35.61
C GLY A 40 0.29 25.36 -34.89
N ALA A 41 -0.20 26.24 -34.00
CA ALA A 41 0.62 27.18 -33.22
C ALA A 41 0.66 26.88 -31.71
N GLY A 42 -0.02 25.82 -31.25
CA GLY A 42 0.10 25.33 -29.87
C GLY A 42 1.50 24.77 -29.57
N ALA A 43 1.84 24.63 -28.30
CA ALA A 43 3.10 23.98 -27.93
C ALA A 43 2.95 22.45 -28.08
N PRO A 44 3.84 21.78 -28.84
CA PRO A 44 3.77 20.33 -29.01
C PRO A 44 4.12 19.61 -27.71
N LEU A 45 3.43 18.50 -27.45
CA LEU A 45 3.64 17.59 -26.33
C LEU A 45 4.43 16.37 -26.82
N HIS A 46 5.37 15.90 -26.01
CA HIS A 46 6.31 14.83 -26.36
C HIS A 46 6.34 13.72 -25.32
N ASP A 47 6.51 12.49 -25.80
CA ASP A 47 6.65 11.24 -25.05
C ASP A 47 8.04 10.68 -25.44
N ASP A 48 9.07 11.34 -24.92
CA ASP A 48 10.47 11.26 -25.39
C ASP A 48 11.54 11.34 -24.27
N GLY A 49 11.12 11.41 -23.01
CA GLY A 49 11.98 11.53 -21.83
C GLY A 49 12.65 12.90 -21.67
N MET A 50 12.12 13.93 -22.33
CA MET A 50 12.65 15.29 -22.30
C MET A 50 11.53 16.34 -22.08
N ALA A 51 11.92 17.60 -21.95
CA ALA A 51 11.02 18.76 -21.91
C ALA A 51 9.86 18.71 -20.87
N GLY A 52 9.99 17.89 -19.81
CA GLY A 52 8.99 17.72 -18.76
C GLY A 52 8.30 16.36 -18.75
N ASP A 53 8.53 15.51 -19.76
CA ASP A 53 8.31 14.06 -19.67
C ASP A 53 9.46 13.42 -18.87
N ALA A 54 9.14 12.38 -18.10
CA ALA A 54 10.05 11.60 -17.29
C ALA A 54 10.43 10.24 -17.90
N VAL A 55 9.59 9.64 -18.75
CA VAL A 55 9.76 8.25 -19.22
C VAL A 55 9.33 8.10 -20.69
N ALA A 56 10.30 8.17 -21.59
CA ALA A 56 10.09 8.04 -23.04
C ALA A 56 9.32 6.75 -23.44
N GLY A 57 8.14 6.92 -24.03
CA GLY A 57 7.29 5.85 -24.54
C GLY A 57 6.32 5.25 -23.52
N ASP A 58 6.05 5.91 -22.40
CA ASP A 58 5.07 5.45 -21.41
C ASP A 58 3.62 5.86 -21.74
N GLY A 59 3.44 6.89 -22.58
CA GLY A 59 2.14 7.41 -23.01
C GLY A 59 1.67 8.70 -22.31
N ILE A 60 2.50 9.34 -21.46
CA ILE A 60 2.29 10.69 -20.93
C ILE A 60 3.02 11.73 -21.81
N PHE A 61 2.31 12.28 -22.78
CA PHE A 61 2.84 13.37 -23.60
C PHE A 61 2.93 14.67 -22.79
N SER A 62 4.11 15.26 -22.67
CA SER A 62 4.37 16.43 -21.81
C SER A 62 5.00 17.62 -22.55
N ALA A 63 4.79 18.83 -22.04
CA ALA A 63 5.40 20.07 -22.57
C ALA A 63 5.63 21.12 -21.47
N ALA A 64 6.90 21.43 -21.19
CA ALA A 64 7.29 22.55 -20.34
C ALA A 64 7.20 23.89 -21.11
N VAL A 65 6.31 24.76 -20.65
CA VAL A 65 6.10 26.12 -21.18
C VAL A 65 6.43 27.12 -20.07
N THR A 66 7.07 28.25 -20.42
CA THR A 66 7.39 29.32 -19.48
C THR A 66 6.66 30.60 -19.87
N PHE A 67 5.69 31.01 -19.05
CA PHE A 67 4.89 32.22 -19.29
C PHE A 67 5.59 33.47 -18.76
N ALA A 68 5.58 34.53 -19.56
CA ALA A 68 6.23 35.80 -19.22
C ALA A 68 5.38 36.67 -18.25
N SER A 69 4.06 36.47 -18.23
CA SER A 69 3.11 37.26 -17.43
C SER A 69 2.17 36.40 -16.60
N GLY A 70 1.78 36.90 -15.43
CA GLY A 70 0.75 36.28 -14.60
C GLY A 70 -0.66 36.56 -15.15
N GLY A 71 -1.66 35.87 -14.59
CA GLY A 71 -3.06 35.94 -15.01
C GLY A 71 -3.65 34.57 -15.31
N THR A 72 -4.89 34.54 -15.78
CA THR A 72 -5.60 33.30 -16.12
C THR A 72 -5.24 32.84 -17.53
N VAL A 73 -4.77 31.59 -17.64
CA VAL A 73 -4.50 30.90 -18.91
C VAL A 73 -5.56 29.82 -19.10
N GLU A 74 -6.22 29.84 -20.27
CA GLU A 74 -7.14 28.80 -20.71
C GLU A 74 -6.51 27.97 -21.84
N TYR A 75 -6.71 26.66 -21.80
CA TYR A 75 -6.12 25.72 -22.75
C TYR A 75 -6.99 24.48 -23.03
N LYS A 76 -6.66 23.75 -24.09
CA LYS A 76 -7.09 22.39 -24.41
C LYS A 76 -5.93 21.60 -24.98
N ILE A 77 -6.03 20.27 -24.96
CA ILE A 77 -5.12 19.42 -25.74
C ILE A 77 -5.75 19.12 -27.10
N SER A 78 -5.02 19.38 -28.18
CA SER A 78 -5.29 18.82 -29.51
C SER A 78 -4.67 17.43 -29.60
N ARG A 79 -5.48 16.40 -29.85
CA ARG A 79 -4.99 15.03 -30.08
C ARG A 79 -4.28 14.87 -31.41
N ASN A 80 -4.55 15.77 -32.36
CA ASN A 80 -4.05 15.72 -33.73
C ASN A 80 -2.89 16.69 -34.00
N GLY A 81 -2.42 17.41 -32.98
CA GLY A 81 -1.29 18.35 -33.04
C GLY A 81 -1.53 19.66 -33.77
N ASN A 82 -2.69 19.83 -34.42
CA ASN A 82 -2.98 20.95 -35.31
C ASN A 82 -4.19 21.74 -34.84
N ASP A 83 -5.36 21.11 -34.75
CA ASP A 83 -6.63 21.75 -34.45
C ASP A 83 -7.43 21.03 -33.35
N LEU A 84 -8.57 21.61 -32.98
CA LEU A 84 -9.53 21.09 -32.00
C LEU A 84 -10.82 20.60 -32.66
N SER A 85 -10.76 20.12 -33.91
CA SER A 85 -11.93 19.69 -34.68
C SER A 85 -12.54 18.36 -34.19
N ASP A 86 -11.76 17.58 -33.44
CA ASP A 86 -12.19 16.44 -32.63
C ASP A 86 -12.83 16.87 -31.28
N GLY A 87 -12.88 18.18 -31.01
CA GLY A 87 -13.28 18.79 -29.74
C GLY A 87 -12.13 19.06 -28.76
N GLY A 88 -10.94 18.48 -29.01
CA GLY A 88 -9.83 18.42 -28.07
C GLY A 88 -10.13 17.62 -26.80
N LEU A 89 -9.19 17.63 -25.85
CA LEU A 89 -9.43 17.27 -24.45
C LEU A 89 -9.54 18.54 -23.60
N GLY A 90 -10.42 18.50 -22.61
CA GLY A 90 -10.90 19.64 -21.85
C GLY A 90 -11.30 19.25 -20.43
N THR A 91 -12.21 20.01 -19.82
CA THR A 91 -12.87 19.65 -18.55
C THR A 91 -13.87 18.49 -18.74
N SER A 92 -14.45 18.01 -17.63
CA SER A 92 -15.62 17.11 -17.61
C SER A 92 -16.76 17.56 -18.53
N GLY A 93 -17.00 18.88 -18.62
CA GLY A 93 -17.98 19.52 -19.50
C GLY A 93 -17.46 19.84 -20.91
N ASN A 94 -16.28 19.31 -21.27
CA ASN A 94 -15.53 19.59 -22.50
C ASN A 94 -15.28 21.10 -22.75
N GLN A 95 -15.09 21.87 -21.69
CA GLN A 95 -14.65 23.27 -21.75
C GLN A 95 -13.12 23.36 -21.75
N ASN A 96 -12.58 24.58 -21.82
CA ASN A 96 -11.15 24.82 -21.65
C ASN A 96 -10.73 24.47 -20.21
N LEU A 97 -9.60 23.78 -20.06
CA LEU A 97 -8.92 23.72 -18.77
C LEU A 97 -8.35 25.11 -18.44
N ARG A 98 -8.26 25.44 -17.15
CA ARG A 98 -7.89 26.77 -16.68
C ARG A 98 -6.85 26.70 -15.56
N ILE A 99 -5.86 27.58 -15.62
CA ILE A 99 -4.94 27.88 -14.52
C ILE A 99 -4.86 29.38 -14.29
N THR A 100 -4.50 29.79 -13.07
CA THR A 100 -4.21 31.20 -12.75
C THR A 100 -2.80 31.31 -12.21
N LEU A 101 -1.95 31.98 -13.00
CA LEU A 101 -0.54 32.21 -12.73
C LEU A 101 -0.40 33.43 -11.83
N ALA A 102 0.03 33.23 -10.59
CA ALA A 102 0.10 34.25 -9.56
C ALA A 102 1.37 34.11 -8.71
N GLY A 103 1.79 35.20 -8.07
CA GLY A 103 3.09 35.31 -7.39
C GLY A 103 4.11 36.08 -8.22
N GLY A 104 5.39 35.70 -8.12
CA GLY A 104 6.47 36.26 -8.93
C GLY A 104 6.81 35.35 -10.11
N GLY A 105 6.78 35.89 -11.32
CA GLY A 105 7.19 35.18 -12.54
C GLY A 105 8.71 35.21 -12.79
N PRO A 106 9.20 34.54 -13.85
CA PRO A 106 8.43 33.82 -14.87
C PRO A 106 7.80 32.52 -14.36
N TYR A 107 6.73 32.07 -15.00
CA TYR A 107 5.94 30.93 -14.53
C TYR A 107 6.20 29.71 -15.41
N ALA A 108 6.99 28.77 -14.91
CA ALA A 108 7.18 27.47 -15.55
C ALA A 108 5.98 26.55 -15.26
N VAL A 109 5.42 25.94 -16.30
CA VAL A 109 4.29 25.01 -16.22
C VAL A 109 4.59 23.84 -17.15
N THR A 110 4.49 22.61 -16.65
CA THR A 110 4.50 21.41 -17.50
C THR A 110 3.05 21.02 -17.74
N PHE A 111 2.62 21.00 -19.00
CA PHE A 111 1.34 20.43 -19.40
C PHE A 111 1.51 18.93 -19.63
N HIS A 112 0.51 18.13 -19.22
CA HIS A 112 0.52 16.68 -19.36
C HIS A 112 -0.74 16.21 -20.08
N TYR A 113 -0.58 15.25 -20.98
CA TYR A 113 -1.64 14.52 -21.68
C TYR A 113 -1.37 13.01 -21.57
N ASP A 114 -2.06 12.37 -20.63
CA ASP A 114 -1.90 10.96 -20.31
C ASP A 114 -2.90 10.13 -21.12
N THR A 115 -2.38 9.27 -21.99
CA THR A 115 -3.16 8.42 -22.91
C THR A 115 -3.32 6.98 -22.43
N ARG A 116 -2.74 6.64 -21.28
CA ARG A 116 -2.63 5.27 -20.77
C ARG A 116 -3.99 4.73 -20.36
N ASN A 117 -4.30 3.49 -20.77
CA ASN A 117 -5.49 2.79 -20.27
C ASN A 117 -5.19 2.24 -18.87
N LEU A 118 -5.66 2.96 -17.84
CA LEU A 118 -5.46 2.64 -16.43
C LEU A 118 -6.66 1.95 -15.77
N THR A 119 -7.54 1.32 -16.57
CA THR A 119 -8.71 0.58 -16.06
C THR A 119 -8.32 -0.52 -15.06
N ALA A 120 -7.19 -1.20 -15.27
CA ALA A 120 -6.70 -2.27 -14.39
C ALA A 120 -6.04 -1.74 -13.09
N GLN A 121 -5.84 -0.42 -13.00
CA GLN A 121 -5.33 0.30 -11.84
C GLN A 121 -6.43 1.15 -11.17
N GLU A 122 -7.67 0.99 -11.64
CA GLU A 122 -8.92 1.61 -11.15
C GLU A 122 -8.94 3.14 -11.17
N PHE A 123 -8.02 3.76 -11.93
CA PHE A 123 -7.98 5.21 -12.12
C PHE A 123 -9.10 5.71 -13.04
N THR A 124 -9.68 6.83 -12.65
CA THR A 124 -10.75 7.54 -13.36
C THR A 124 -10.33 8.99 -13.63
N PRO A 125 -10.40 9.53 -14.86
CA PRO A 125 -10.75 8.84 -16.12
C PRO A 125 -9.84 7.64 -16.43
N THR A 126 -10.37 6.62 -17.12
CA THR A 126 -9.68 5.35 -17.37
C THR A 126 -8.80 5.31 -18.62
N GLN A 127 -8.95 6.26 -19.55
CA GLN A 127 -8.23 6.28 -20.83
C GLN A 127 -7.45 7.59 -20.99
N GLU A 128 -8.06 8.64 -21.53
CA GLU A 128 -7.42 9.94 -21.66
C GLU A 128 -7.60 10.81 -20.40
N SER A 129 -6.55 11.50 -19.99
CA SER A 129 -6.65 12.66 -19.09
C SER A 129 -5.66 13.76 -19.49
N SER A 130 -5.90 14.98 -19.00
CA SER A 130 -4.97 16.09 -19.16
C SER A 130 -4.96 16.98 -17.93
N SER A 131 -3.78 17.38 -17.51
CA SER A 131 -3.54 18.22 -16.33
C SER A 131 -2.31 19.10 -16.58
N ASN A 132 -1.80 19.75 -15.54
CA ASN A 132 -0.52 20.45 -15.58
C ASN A 132 0.06 20.63 -14.16
N SER A 133 1.38 20.77 -14.06
CA SER A 133 2.08 20.88 -12.78
C SER A 133 1.70 22.12 -11.94
N TRP A 134 1.17 23.18 -12.55
CA TRP A 134 0.67 24.35 -11.81
C TRP A 134 -0.67 24.06 -11.15
N LEU A 135 -1.62 23.48 -11.87
CA LEU A 135 -2.93 23.08 -11.32
C LEU A 135 -2.78 22.06 -10.18
N ALA A 136 -1.84 21.12 -10.32
CA ALA A 136 -1.57 20.09 -9.32
C ALA A 136 -1.03 20.66 -7.99
N THR A 137 -0.18 21.71 -8.06
CA THR A 137 0.66 22.16 -6.92
C THR A 137 0.42 23.61 -6.47
N ARG A 138 -0.38 24.40 -7.20
CA ARG A 138 -0.62 25.84 -6.91
C ARG A 138 -2.09 26.22 -6.98
N THR A 139 -2.55 26.89 -5.92
CA THR A 139 -3.85 27.57 -5.92
C THR A 139 -3.83 28.80 -6.84
N ALA A 140 -5.01 29.39 -7.11
CA ALA A 140 -5.14 30.61 -7.90
C ALA A 140 -4.43 31.86 -7.30
N SER A 141 -3.93 31.80 -6.06
CA SER A 141 -3.09 32.85 -5.45
C SER A 141 -1.58 32.58 -5.54
N GLY A 142 -1.16 31.42 -6.07
CA GLY A 142 0.23 30.96 -6.11
C GLY A 142 0.72 30.30 -4.82
N ALA A 143 -0.12 30.22 -3.78
CA ALA A 143 0.14 29.41 -2.59
C ALA A 143 0.16 27.90 -2.94
N PRO A 144 0.84 27.05 -2.14
CA PRO A 144 0.79 25.60 -2.30
C PRO A 144 -0.66 25.09 -2.35
N GLN A 145 -0.95 24.17 -3.25
CA GLN A 145 -2.25 23.54 -3.36
C GLN A 145 -2.46 22.57 -2.20
N VAL A 146 -3.67 22.58 -1.64
CA VAL A 146 -4.14 21.58 -0.67
C VAL A 146 -5.36 20.91 -1.28
N TRP A 147 -5.39 19.59 -1.24
CA TRP A 147 -6.48 18.78 -1.79
C TRP A 147 -7.31 18.19 -0.66
N VAL A 148 -8.63 18.23 -0.82
CA VAL A 148 -9.60 17.69 0.14
C VAL A 148 -10.39 16.60 -0.56
N ALA A 149 -10.42 15.40 0.03
CA ALA A 149 -11.33 14.35 -0.38
C ALA A 149 -12.74 14.72 0.14
N VAL A 150 -13.70 14.87 -0.77
CA VAL A 150 -15.05 15.38 -0.46
C VAL A 150 -16.14 14.40 -0.89
N GLY A 151 -17.25 14.38 -0.15
CA GLY A 151 -18.39 13.50 -0.40
C GLY A 151 -19.40 13.48 0.74
N ALA A 152 -20.41 12.63 0.64
CA ALA A 152 -21.38 12.44 1.73
C ALA A 152 -20.74 11.77 2.96
N TRP A 153 -19.81 10.83 2.71
CA TRP A 153 -19.06 10.07 3.72
C TRP A 153 -18.21 10.91 4.68
N GLN A 154 -17.91 12.19 4.37
CA GLN A 154 -17.21 13.10 5.31
C GLN A 154 -17.92 13.17 6.67
N ALA A 155 -19.26 13.06 6.69
CA ALA A 155 -20.04 13.02 7.92
C ALA A 155 -19.81 11.79 8.80
N MET A 156 -19.24 10.71 8.26
CA MET A 156 -18.92 9.49 9.00
C MET A 156 -17.56 9.57 9.69
N VAL A 157 -16.65 10.44 9.20
CA VAL A 157 -15.31 10.71 9.76
C VAL A 157 -15.25 12.04 10.54
N GLY A 158 -16.39 12.47 11.10
CA GLY A 158 -16.47 13.63 12.01
C GLY A 158 -16.50 15.02 11.35
N ASP A 159 -16.58 15.11 10.02
CA ASP A 159 -16.62 16.36 9.25
C ASP A 159 -18.05 16.68 8.75
N THR A 160 -18.20 17.76 7.99
CA THR A 160 -19.45 18.10 7.28
C THR A 160 -19.46 17.46 5.89
N ALA A 161 -20.57 16.84 5.51
CA ALA A 161 -20.77 16.30 4.16
C ALA A 161 -20.57 17.39 3.07
N TRP A 162 -19.83 17.04 2.01
CA TRP A 162 -19.50 17.93 0.88
C TRP A 162 -18.80 19.24 1.30
N ASN A 163 -17.83 19.15 2.22
CA ASN A 163 -17.06 20.28 2.74
C ASN A 163 -15.67 20.40 2.06
N PRO A 164 -15.51 21.22 1.00
CA PRO A 164 -14.19 21.52 0.42
C PRO A 164 -13.31 22.41 1.31
N ALA A 165 -13.85 23.03 2.36
CA ALA A 165 -13.08 23.80 3.33
C ALA A 165 -12.57 22.94 4.52
N SER A 166 -12.65 21.61 4.40
CA SER A 166 -12.27 20.68 5.47
C SER A 166 -10.79 20.78 5.84
N THR A 167 -10.51 20.63 7.14
CA THR A 167 -9.19 20.34 7.70
C THR A 167 -9.06 18.88 8.16
N VAL A 168 -10.14 18.10 8.06
CA VAL A 168 -10.26 16.70 8.48
C VAL A 168 -9.87 15.79 7.30
N THR A 169 -10.54 15.95 6.15
CA THR A 169 -10.38 15.07 4.98
C THR A 169 -9.33 15.57 3.97
N VAL A 170 -8.26 16.17 4.50
CA VAL A 170 -7.13 16.68 3.70
C VAL A 170 -6.27 15.51 3.22
N ALA A 171 -6.11 15.41 1.90
CA ALA A 171 -5.26 14.42 1.24
C ALA A 171 -3.79 14.87 1.22
N ARG A 172 -2.88 13.90 1.29
CA ARG A 172 -1.46 14.09 1.63
C ARG A 172 -0.53 13.42 0.63
N ASP A 173 0.59 14.09 0.41
CA ASP A 173 1.70 13.74 -0.49
C ASP A 173 2.97 13.91 0.39
N ASP A 174 3.04 13.09 1.45
CA ASP A 174 3.97 13.21 2.59
C ASP A 174 4.57 11.87 3.07
N GLY A 175 4.26 10.75 2.41
CA GLY A 175 4.75 9.40 2.72
C GLY A 175 4.11 8.75 3.95
N THR A 176 3.03 9.33 4.49
CA THR A 176 2.32 8.83 5.68
C THR A 176 0.84 8.58 5.41
N ARG A 177 0.11 7.97 6.36
CA ARG A 177 -1.36 7.78 6.30
C ARG A 177 -1.86 7.09 5.02
N GLY A 178 -1.10 6.11 4.52
CA GLY A 178 -1.40 5.37 3.29
C GLY A 178 -0.80 5.94 2.01
N ASP A 179 -0.28 7.17 2.03
CA ASP A 179 0.60 7.65 0.96
C ASP A 179 1.87 6.79 0.89
N ARG A 180 2.37 6.61 -0.33
CA ARG A 180 3.40 5.66 -0.71
C ARG A 180 4.76 6.31 -0.95
N VAL A 181 4.80 7.52 -1.51
CA VAL A 181 6.04 8.19 -1.92
C VAL A 181 5.88 9.70 -1.76
N ALA A 182 6.47 10.25 -0.69
CA ALA A 182 6.38 11.68 -0.38
C ALA A 182 6.88 12.58 -1.53
N GLY A 183 6.00 13.39 -2.10
CA GLY A 183 6.29 14.36 -3.15
C GLY A 183 6.19 13.82 -4.58
N ASP A 184 5.51 12.69 -4.81
CA ASP A 184 5.27 12.14 -6.16
C ASP A 184 4.05 12.75 -6.88
N GLY A 185 3.19 13.47 -6.13
CA GLY A 185 1.98 14.12 -6.65
C GLY A 185 0.70 13.29 -6.54
N VAL A 186 0.73 12.13 -5.88
CA VAL A 186 -0.44 11.29 -5.57
C VAL A 186 -0.95 11.58 -4.15
N TYR A 187 -1.86 12.55 -4.05
CA TYR A 187 -2.44 12.96 -2.78
C TYR A 187 -3.42 11.90 -2.27
N THR A 188 -3.10 11.30 -1.12
CA THR A 188 -3.84 10.20 -0.50
C THR A 188 -4.63 10.66 0.72
N TYR A 189 -5.89 10.25 0.85
CA TYR A 189 -6.67 10.33 2.09
C TYR A 189 -7.19 8.94 2.46
N ARG A 190 -6.97 8.52 3.70
CA ARG A 190 -7.26 7.16 4.19
C ARG A 190 -8.11 7.20 5.45
N PHE A 191 -9.04 6.25 5.57
CA PHE A 191 -9.89 6.05 6.75
C PHE A 191 -10.40 4.60 6.81
N VAL A 192 -10.68 4.09 8.02
CA VAL A 192 -11.46 2.86 8.21
C VAL A 192 -12.94 3.20 8.04
N ALA A 193 -13.69 2.38 7.29
CA ALA A 193 -15.12 2.53 7.11
C ALA A 193 -15.87 2.20 8.43
N PRO A 194 -16.46 3.20 9.12
CA PRO A 194 -17.12 2.99 10.43
C PRO A 194 -18.49 2.30 10.29
N SER A 195 -18.99 2.20 9.05
CA SER A 195 -20.16 1.43 8.64
C SER A 195 -20.06 1.11 7.16
N MET A 196 -20.65 0.01 6.72
CA MET A 196 -20.76 -0.38 5.31
C MET A 196 -21.15 0.79 4.39
N LEU A 197 -20.32 1.03 3.38
CA LEU A 197 -20.47 2.03 2.32
C LEU A 197 -20.93 1.33 1.04
N GLY A 198 -21.93 1.88 0.34
CA GLY A 198 -22.53 1.24 -0.83
C GLY A 198 -22.75 2.22 -1.99
N GLY A 199 -21.69 2.44 -2.79
CA GLY A 199 -21.70 3.44 -3.87
C GLY A 199 -21.61 4.88 -3.36
N GLU A 200 -20.99 5.12 -2.19
CA GLU A 200 -20.93 6.44 -1.57
C GLU A 200 -20.11 7.41 -2.43
N PRO A 201 -20.67 8.56 -2.85
CA PRO A 201 -20.05 9.43 -3.84
C PRO A 201 -18.86 10.22 -3.27
N PHE A 202 -17.77 10.29 -4.03
CA PHE A 202 -16.60 11.12 -3.70
C PHE A 202 -16.02 11.89 -4.89
N LYS A 203 -15.27 12.95 -4.57
CA LYS A 203 -14.44 13.78 -5.47
C LYS A 203 -13.20 14.26 -4.71
N PHE A 204 -12.30 14.92 -5.42
CA PHE A 204 -11.29 15.79 -4.79
C PHE A 204 -11.57 17.25 -5.12
N ALA A 205 -11.43 18.15 -4.14
CA ALA A 205 -11.61 19.58 -4.30
C ALA A 205 -10.36 20.34 -3.83
N ALA A 206 -10.10 21.50 -4.44
CA ALA A 206 -9.14 22.46 -3.91
C ALA A 206 -9.65 23.01 -2.57
N GLN A 207 -8.80 23.06 -1.54
CA GLN A 207 -9.24 23.48 -0.21
C GLN A 207 -9.77 24.93 -0.19
N GLY A 208 -10.97 25.12 0.36
CA GLY A 208 -11.62 26.42 0.51
C GLY A 208 -13.03 26.44 -0.08
N PRO A 209 -13.49 27.57 -0.65
CA PRO A 209 -14.74 27.62 -1.41
C PRO A 209 -14.69 26.72 -2.66
N TRP A 210 -15.87 26.28 -3.12
CA TRP A 210 -15.99 25.55 -4.39
C TRP A 210 -15.39 26.35 -5.57
N GLY A 211 -14.85 25.61 -6.54
CA GLY A 211 -13.90 26.11 -7.54
C GLY A 211 -13.31 24.95 -8.34
N THR A 212 -12.00 24.71 -8.23
CA THR A 212 -11.32 23.56 -8.86
C THR A 212 -11.67 22.25 -8.16
N LYS A 213 -12.05 21.22 -8.92
CA LYS A 213 -12.32 19.87 -8.40
C LYS A 213 -12.10 18.79 -9.47
N LEU A 214 -11.62 17.62 -9.06
CA LEU A 214 -11.50 16.42 -9.88
C LEU A 214 -12.65 15.44 -9.55
N GLY A 215 -13.20 14.81 -10.59
CA GLY A 215 -14.11 13.68 -10.46
C GLY A 215 -13.78 12.58 -11.47
N ALA A 216 -14.60 11.53 -11.54
CA ALA A 216 -14.31 10.35 -12.34
C ALA A 216 -14.27 10.58 -13.86
N ASN A 217 -14.80 11.72 -14.33
CA ASN A 217 -14.68 12.21 -15.71
C ASN A 217 -13.73 13.42 -15.87
N GLY A 218 -12.80 13.60 -14.93
CA GLY A 218 -11.70 14.56 -15.01
C GLY A 218 -11.94 15.88 -14.27
N TRP A 219 -11.14 16.89 -14.63
CA TRP A 219 -11.16 18.22 -14.01
C TRP A 219 -12.45 18.99 -14.32
N SER A 220 -12.95 19.73 -13.34
CA SER A 220 -14.00 20.73 -13.51
C SER A 220 -13.72 21.97 -12.66
N PHE A 221 -14.38 23.06 -13.03
CA PHE A 221 -14.28 24.36 -12.38
C PHE A 221 -15.70 24.92 -12.23
N ASP A 222 -16.01 25.55 -11.10
CA ASP A 222 -17.32 26.20 -10.90
C ASP A 222 -17.65 27.23 -12.01
N PRO A 223 -18.92 27.32 -12.46
CA PRO A 223 -20.11 26.62 -11.95
C PRO A 223 -20.32 25.18 -12.47
N GLU A 224 -19.51 24.70 -13.42
CA GLU A 224 -19.59 23.33 -13.95
C GLU A 224 -19.13 22.29 -12.92
N ASP A 225 -19.43 21.02 -13.17
CA ASP A 225 -19.15 19.92 -12.23
C ASP A 225 -18.67 18.65 -12.94
N SER A 226 -17.92 17.82 -12.21
CA SER A 226 -17.49 16.48 -12.63
C SER A 226 -18.45 15.40 -12.12
N SER A 227 -18.37 14.19 -12.64
CA SER A 227 -19.03 13.03 -12.05
C SER A 227 -18.32 12.60 -10.77
N ASN A 228 -19.04 12.05 -9.81
CA ASN A 228 -18.41 11.45 -8.63
C ASN A 228 -17.66 10.16 -9.02
N GLY A 229 -16.65 9.79 -8.24
CA GLY A 229 -16.30 8.38 -8.03
C GLY A 229 -17.21 7.77 -6.96
N GLU A 230 -17.15 6.47 -6.77
CA GLU A 230 -18.01 5.73 -5.84
C GLU A 230 -17.16 4.87 -4.89
N ILE A 231 -17.50 4.87 -3.59
CA ILE A 231 -16.86 4.04 -2.56
C ILE A 231 -17.82 2.90 -2.20
N THR A 232 -17.33 1.66 -2.23
CA THR A 232 -18.07 0.48 -1.74
C THR A 232 -17.15 -0.35 -0.85
N ALA A 233 -17.52 -0.51 0.42
CA ALA A 233 -16.68 -1.08 1.47
C ALA A 233 -17.57 -1.67 2.59
N ALA A 234 -17.16 -2.75 3.25
CA ALA A 234 -17.80 -3.22 4.48
C ALA A 234 -17.36 -2.40 5.70
N THR A 235 -17.98 -2.64 6.87
CA THR A 235 -17.53 -2.03 8.13
C THR A 235 -16.17 -2.63 8.52
N GLY A 236 -15.20 -1.79 8.88
CA GLY A 236 -13.83 -2.23 9.20
C GLY A 236 -12.88 -2.23 7.99
N ASP A 237 -13.39 -2.13 6.76
CA ASP A 237 -12.55 -2.00 5.57
C ASP A 237 -11.75 -0.70 5.59
N ILE A 238 -10.48 -0.79 5.18
CA ILE A 238 -9.60 0.37 5.04
C ILE A 238 -9.82 0.98 3.65
N VAL A 239 -10.38 2.18 3.61
CA VAL A 239 -10.65 2.94 2.38
C VAL A 239 -9.51 3.93 2.13
N THR A 240 -8.89 3.85 0.96
CA THR A 240 -7.79 4.72 0.53
C THR A 240 -8.19 5.46 -0.74
N LEU A 241 -8.47 6.76 -0.63
CA LEU A 241 -8.82 7.64 -1.75
C LEU A 241 -7.55 8.32 -2.27
N GLU A 242 -7.30 8.25 -3.58
CA GLU A 242 -6.08 8.79 -4.20
C GLU A 242 -6.40 9.75 -5.34
N LEU A 243 -5.69 10.88 -5.34
CA LEU A 243 -5.65 11.89 -6.39
C LEU A 243 -4.26 11.92 -7.01
N ASP A 244 -4.12 11.38 -8.21
CA ASP A 244 -2.98 11.71 -9.08
C ASP A 244 -3.23 13.11 -9.67
N ALA A 245 -2.64 14.13 -9.06
CA ALA A 245 -2.85 15.52 -9.44
C ALA A 245 -2.10 15.89 -10.74
N LEU A 246 -0.95 15.27 -10.99
CA LEU A 246 -0.08 15.55 -12.14
C LEU A 246 -0.64 14.99 -13.45
N GLN A 247 -1.27 13.82 -13.41
CA GLN A 247 -1.99 13.24 -14.56
C GLN A 247 -3.49 13.60 -14.54
N GLY A 248 -4.02 14.11 -13.42
CA GLY A 248 -5.43 14.50 -13.29
C GLY A 248 -6.37 13.29 -13.28
N ARG A 249 -6.08 12.30 -12.44
CA ARG A 249 -6.86 11.06 -12.28
C ARG A 249 -7.11 10.78 -10.80
N MET A 250 -8.17 10.07 -10.46
CA MET A 250 -8.45 9.64 -9.08
C MET A 250 -8.95 8.21 -9.02
N ARG A 251 -8.80 7.56 -7.86
CA ARG A 251 -9.36 6.24 -7.56
C ARG A 251 -9.68 6.08 -6.08
N VAL A 252 -10.33 4.97 -5.77
CA VAL A 252 -10.42 4.39 -4.44
C VAL A 252 -9.69 3.04 -4.48
N ARG A 253 -9.02 2.67 -3.39
CA ARG A 253 -8.74 1.29 -3.03
C ARG A 253 -9.50 0.96 -1.75
N VAL A 254 -9.92 -0.29 -1.63
CA VAL A 254 -10.50 -0.85 -0.41
C VAL A 254 -9.73 -2.12 -0.10
N THR A 255 -9.24 -2.22 1.13
CA THR A 255 -8.39 -3.32 1.60
C THR A 255 -8.81 -3.72 3.00
N GLN A 256 -8.78 -5.01 3.30
CA GLN A 256 -8.97 -5.53 4.66
C GLN A 256 -7.63 -5.97 5.24
N PRO A 257 -7.46 -5.94 6.57
CA PRO A 257 -6.52 -6.82 7.26
C PRO A 257 -6.74 -8.28 6.84
N GLU A 258 -5.66 -9.02 6.60
CA GLU A 258 -5.67 -10.43 6.21
C GLU A 258 -4.75 -11.21 7.17
N LYS A 259 -5.17 -12.40 7.61
CA LYS A 259 -4.41 -13.25 8.53
C LYS A 259 -3.20 -13.86 7.81
N LEU A 260 -2.04 -13.77 8.46
CA LEU A 260 -0.78 -14.38 8.05
C LEU A 260 -0.18 -15.07 9.27
N LEU A 261 0.69 -16.05 9.07
CA LEU A 261 1.36 -16.77 10.15
C LEU A 261 2.85 -16.44 10.18
N LEU A 262 3.42 -16.30 11.36
CA LEU A 262 4.83 -16.53 11.65
C LEU A 262 5.08 -18.05 11.61
N THR A 263 6.14 -18.52 10.96
CA THR A 263 6.37 -19.98 10.78
C THR A 263 7.73 -20.49 11.21
N GLU A 264 8.78 -19.67 11.20
CA GLU A 264 10.08 -19.99 11.79
C GLU A 264 10.72 -18.73 12.36
N VAL A 265 11.31 -18.84 13.55
CA VAL A 265 12.08 -17.77 14.21
C VAL A 265 13.43 -18.35 14.62
N VAL A 266 14.51 -17.71 14.19
CA VAL A 266 15.89 -18.10 14.52
C VAL A 266 16.61 -16.95 15.20
N THR A 267 17.01 -17.17 16.45
CA THR A 267 17.64 -16.16 17.32
C THR A 267 19.16 -16.21 17.33
N ALA A 268 19.80 -17.29 16.87
CA ALA A 268 21.26 -17.31 16.76
C ALA A 268 21.79 -18.22 15.63
N PRO A 269 23.01 -17.96 15.11
CA PRO A 269 23.87 -16.80 15.41
C PRO A 269 23.46 -15.57 14.59
N SER A 270 23.84 -14.37 15.00
CA SER A 270 23.43 -13.09 14.39
C SER A 270 23.81 -12.83 12.92
N ALA A 271 24.55 -13.74 12.29
CA ALA A 271 24.72 -13.74 10.84
C ALA A 271 23.57 -14.46 10.10
N GLY A 272 22.78 -15.27 10.79
CA GLY A 272 21.66 -16.07 10.31
C GLY A 272 20.36 -15.84 11.09
N GLU A 273 20.28 -14.83 11.96
CA GLU A 273 19.00 -14.44 12.57
C GLU A 273 17.96 -14.08 11.49
N PHE A 274 16.79 -14.71 11.53
CA PHE A 274 15.67 -14.44 10.65
C PHE A 274 14.32 -14.73 11.29
N ILE A 275 13.29 -14.13 10.70
CA ILE A 275 11.88 -14.43 10.95
C ILE A 275 11.23 -14.79 9.62
N GLU A 276 10.37 -15.80 9.62
CA GLU A 276 9.63 -16.28 8.45
C GLU A 276 8.12 -16.06 8.62
N ILE A 277 7.48 -15.63 7.54
CA ILE A 277 6.02 -15.51 7.44
C ILE A 277 5.44 -16.37 6.31
N HIS A 278 4.18 -16.77 6.46
CA HIS A 278 3.43 -17.61 5.52
C HIS A 278 2.00 -17.10 5.31
N ASN A 279 1.55 -17.09 4.06
CA ASN A 279 0.15 -16.82 3.72
C ASN A 279 -0.64 -18.13 3.62
N ALA A 280 -1.26 -18.53 4.72
CA ALA A 280 -2.18 -19.68 4.78
C ALA A 280 -3.52 -19.45 4.05
N GLY A 281 -3.79 -18.22 3.60
CA GLY A 281 -5.01 -17.81 2.92
C GLY A 281 -5.11 -18.29 1.47
N SER A 282 -6.20 -17.88 0.81
CA SER A 282 -6.48 -18.21 -0.60
C SER A 282 -6.34 -17.03 -1.57
N THR A 283 -6.03 -15.85 -1.03
CA THR A 283 -5.90 -14.54 -1.69
C THR A 283 -4.44 -14.05 -1.58
N PRO A 284 -3.88 -13.36 -2.60
CA PRO A 284 -2.60 -12.70 -2.47
C PRO A 284 -2.72 -11.51 -1.50
N VAL A 285 -1.95 -11.51 -0.41
CA VAL A 285 -1.99 -10.45 0.60
C VAL A 285 -0.95 -9.39 0.28
N ALA A 286 -1.36 -8.12 0.25
CA ALA A 286 -0.46 -6.99 0.05
C ALA A 286 0.14 -6.56 1.40
N LEU A 287 1.43 -6.86 1.62
CA LEU A 287 2.13 -6.61 2.89
C LEU A 287 2.39 -5.13 3.16
N GLY A 288 1.95 -4.21 2.30
CA GLY A 288 2.29 -2.79 2.36
C GLY A 288 1.88 -2.05 3.64
N ASP A 289 1.00 -2.63 4.47
CA ASP A 289 0.62 -2.10 5.79
C ASP A 289 0.88 -3.10 6.93
N THR A 290 1.65 -4.16 6.64
CA THR A 290 2.13 -5.15 7.60
C THR A 290 3.49 -4.71 8.17
N TYR A 291 3.68 -4.98 9.45
CA TYR A 291 4.85 -4.61 10.24
C TYR A 291 5.34 -5.80 11.06
N LEU A 292 6.61 -5.75 11.45
CA LEU A 292 7.27 -6.74 12.28
C LEU A 292 8.06 -6.03 13.40
N ALA A 293 7.97 -6.56 14.61
CA ALA A 293 8.71 -6.04 15.78
C ALA A 293 9.06 -7.16 16.78
N ASP A 294 10.02 -6.89 17.66
CA ASP A 294 10.62 -7.83 18.62
C ASP A 294 10.48 -7.39 20.11
N PHE A 295 9.72 -6.32 20.39
CA PHE A 295 9.58 -5.76 21.74
C PHE A 295 8.14 -5.41 22.10
N SER A 296 7.82 -5.49 23.39
CA SER A 296 6.45 -5.36 23.94
C SER A 296 5.79 -3.98 23.79
N GLY A 297 6.46 -3.02 23.15
CA GLY A 297 5.99 -1.64 22.97
C GLY A 297 5.55 -1.27 21.54
N TYR A 298 5.68 -2.19 20.58
CA TYR A 298 5.42 -1.97 19.14
C TYR A 298 4.12 -1.22 18.83
N TYR A 299 3.02 -1.58 19.52
CA TYR A 299 1.67 -1.01 19.34
C TYR A 299 1.59 0.51 19.54
N ARG A 300 2.63 1.13 20.11
CA ARG A 300 2.75 2.58 20.29
C ARG A 300 3.20 3.32 19.02
N VAL A 301 3.49 2.62 17.92
CA VAL A 301 3.77 3.20 16.59
C VAL A 301 2.68 4.18 16.13
N VAL A 302 1.44 3.98 16.58
CA VAL A 302 0.28 4.86 16.34
C VAL A 302 0.44 6.28 16.92
N SER A 303 1.28 6.45 17.95
CA SER A 303 1.39 7.71 18.69
C SER A 303 2.04 8.82 17.87
N ALA A 304 1.48 10.04 17.97
CA ALA A 304 2.07 11.25 17.40
C ALA A 304 3.50 11.57 17.88
N THR A 305 3.98 10.90 18.93
CA THR A 305 5.40 10.75 19.26
C THR A 305 5.76 9.27 19.16
N ALA A 306 6.67 8.92 18.25
CA ALA A 306 7.09 7.55 18.01
C ALA A 306 7.66 6.88 19.29
N PRO A 307 7.49 5.55 19.44
CA PRO A 307 8.02 4.83 20.59
C PRO A 307 9.55 4.87 20.65
N THR A 308 10.08 4.76 21.87
CA THR A 308 11.51 4.45 22.06
C THR A 308 11.71 2.96 21.86
N VAL A 309 12.61 2.62 20.95
CA VAL A 309 13.06 1.27 20.58
C VAL A 309 14.49 1.14 21.11
N GLU A 310 14.86 0.03 21.78
CA GLU A 310 16.24 -0.09 22.28
C GLU A 310 17.23 -0.43 21.16
N SER A 311 18.53 -0.44 21.45
CA SER A 311 19.55 -0.70 20.41
C SER A 311 19.52 -2.13 19.86
N THR A 312 18.93 -3.06 20.61
CA THR A 312 18.70 -4.48 20.29
C THR A 312 17.42 -4.73 19.49
N ASP A 313 16.52 -3.75 19.43
CA ASP A 313 15.14 -3.97 19.04
C ASP A 313 14.85 -3.39 17.65
N PHE A 314 13.68 -3.67 17.08
CA PHE A 314 13.16 -3.00 15.87
C PHE A 314 11.62 -2.90 15.81
N VAL A 315 11.14 -1.88 15.07
CA VAL A 315 9.90 -1.91 14.29
C VAL A 315 10.28 -1.72 12.83
N VAL A 316 9.82 -2.61 11.96
CA VAL A 316 9.91 -2.43 10.50
C VAL A 316 8.58 -2.67 9.81
N ARG A 317 8.40 -2.09 8.63
CA ARG A 317 7.26 -2.28 7.72
C ARG A 317 7.75 -2.97 6.45
N PHE A 318 6.95 -3.86 5.84
CA PHE A 318 7.31 -4.40 4.52
C PHE A 318 7.30 -3.28 3.45
N PRO A 319 8.16 -3.37 2.42
CA PRO A 319 8.27 -2.30 1.42
C PRO A 319 7.00 -2.16 0.57
N VAL A 320 6.72 -0.94 0.11
CA VAL A 320 5.52 -0.64 -0.69
C VAL A 320 5.49 -1.49 -1.97
N GLY A 321 4.42 -2.27 -2.12
CA GLY A 321 4.26 -3.19 -3.26
C GLY A 321 4.75 -4.62 -2.99
N ALA A 322 5.24 -4.92 -1.79
CA ALA A 322 5.37 -6.29 -1.30
C ALA A 322 4.01 -7.01 -1.30
N VAL A 323 4.01 -8.26 -1.77
CA VAL A 323 2.84 -9.14 -1.85
C VAL A 323 3.31 -10.57 -1.57
N ILE A 324 2.51 -11.33 -0.79
CA ILE A 324 2.72 -12.75 -0.54
C ILE A 324 1.56 -13.55 -1.15
N GLN A 325 1.87 -14.48 -2.06
CA GLN A 325 0.87 -15.29 -2.76
C GLN A 325 0.26 -16.36 -1.83
N PRO A 326 -0.91 -16.94 -2.17
CA PRO A 326 -1.49 -18.05 -1.42
C PRO A 326 -0.54 -19.25 -1.29
N GLY A 327 -0.27 -19.69 -0.06
CA GLY A 327 0.69 -20.75 0.25
C GLY A 327 2.16 -20.38 0.02
N GLU A 328 2.48 -19.09 -0.15
CA GLU A 328 3.86 -18.61 -0.24
C GLU A 328 4.43 -18.34 1.16
N VAL A 329 5.74 -18.57 1.28
CA VAL A 329 6.56 -18.35 2.47
C VAL A 329 7.59 -17.27 2.15
N GLN A 330 7.77 -16.30 3.04
CA GLN A 330 8.71 -15.19 2.85
C GLN A 330 9.54 -14.94 4.12
N THR A 331 10.86 -14.77 3.95
CA THR A 331 11.82 -14.62 5.06
C THR A 331 12.36 -13.20 5.18
N VAL A 332 12.58 -12.74 6.41
CA VAL A 332 13.18 -11.44 6.75
C VAL A 332 14.50 -11.68 7.49
N ALA A 333 15.63 -11.36 6.85
CA ALA A 333 16.96 -11.48 7.47
C ALA A 333 17.29 -10.27 8.37
N LEU A 334 17.57 -10.51 9.66
CA LEU A 334 17.93 -9.44 10.61
C LEU A 334 19.41 -9.06 10.47
N GLY A 335 20.30 -10.04 10.22
CA GLY A 335 21.73 -9.83 10.00
C GLY A 335 22.12 -9.23 8.64
N GLY A 336 21.17 -8.99 7.75
CA GLY A 336 21.37 -8.61 6.35
C GLY A 336 21.57 -9.81 5.41
N ALA A 337 21.11 -9.69 4.16
CA ALA A 337 20.91 -10.84 3.27
C ALA A 337 22.20 -11.56 2.85
N GLU A 338 23.33 -10.87 2.74
CA GLU A 338 24.61 -11.53 2.41
C GLU A 338 25.16 -12.32 3.60
N CYS A 339 24.89 -11.87 4.84
CA CYS A 339 25.22 -12.63 6.04
C CYS A 339 24.33 -13.87 6.17
N PHE A 340 23.02 -13.71 5.99
CA PHE A 340 22.07 -14.83 5.98
C PHE A 340 22.49 -15.92 4.97
N ARG A 341 22.92 -15.49 3.78
CA ARG A 341 23.30 -16.38 2.67
C ARG A 341 24.69 -17.03 2.82
N LEU A 342 25.70 -16.33 3.36
CA LEU A 342 27.12 -16.76 3.41
C LEU A 342 27.76 -16.79 4.81
N GLY A 343 26.97 -16.60 5.86
CA GLY A 343 27.40 -16.64 7.27
C GLY A 343 28.34 -15.51 7.70
N CYS A 344 28.65 -14.56 6.83
CA CYS A 344 29.57 -13.44 7.06
C CYS A 344 30.92 -13.82 7.72
N GLY A 345 31.41 -15.03 7.47
CA GLY A 345 32.70 -15.53 7.99
C GLY A 345 32.62 -16.09 9.41
N ASN A 346 31.42 -16.31 9.94
CA ASN A 346 31.20 -17.06 11.16
C ASN A 346 31.80 -18.48 11.03
N ALA A 347 32.63 -18.88 12.01
CA ALA A 347 33.37 -20.15 11.94
C ALA A 347 32.50 -21.41 12.13
N THR A 348 31.28 -21.25 12.66
CA THR A 348 30.33 -22.34 12.93
C THR A 348 29.06 -22.27 12.09
N PHE A 349 28.83 -21.18 11.35
CA PHE A 349 27.67 -20.98 10.49
C PHE A 349 28.11 -20.57 9.07
N PRO A 350 27.90 -21.41 8.04
CA PRO A 350 28.34 -21.13 6.67
C PRO A 350 27.37 -20.25 5.86
N GLY A 351 26.25 -19.82 6.45
CA GLY A 351 25.10 -19.28 5.73
C GLY A 351 24.13 -20.37 5.27
N TYR A 352 22.87 -20.00 5.04
CA TYR A 352 21.84 -20.92 4.53
C TYR A 352 21.99 -21.23 3.04
N GLY A 353 22.90 -20.56 2.33
CA GLY A 353 23.14 -20.75 0.88
C GLY A 353 22.07 -20.13 -0.04
N THR A 354 20.85 -19.93 0.46
CA THR A 354 19.78 -19.14 -0.19
C THR A 354 19.81 -17.67 0.27
N ALA A 355 19.20 -16.79 -0.50
CA ALA A 355 18.91 -15.41 -0.08
C ALA A 355 17.57 -15.37 0.66
N ALA A 356 17.41 -14.41 1.58
CA ALA A 356 16.12 -14.10 2.19
C ALA A 356 15.20 -13.35 1.21
N THR A 357 13.90 -13.32 1.48
CA THR A 357 12.93 -12.55 0.65
C THR A 357 13.07 -11.04 0.88
N TYR A 358 13.29 -10.63 2.14
CA TYR A 358 13.56 -9.27 2.58
C TYR A 358 14.71 -9.25 3.58
N GLU A 359 15.21 -8.07 3.90
CA GLU A 359 16.19 -7.89 4.97
C GLU A 359 16.00 -6.58 5.74
N ILE A 360 16.44 -6.55 7.00
CA ILE A 360 16.55 -5.29 7.73
C ILE A 360 17.83 -4.57 7.27
N PRO A 361 17.76 -3.31 6.78
CA PRO A 361 18.88 -2.63 6.15
C PRO A 361 20.09 -2.51 7.07
N SER A 362 21.24 -3.00 6.60
CA SER A 362 22.41 -3.31 7.43
C SER A 362 23.70 -2.67 6.92
N SER A 363 24.23 -1.70 7.67
CA SER A 363 25.47 -0.99 7.29
C SER A 363 26.72 -1.82 7.54
N GLY A 364 27.41 -2.24 6.48
CA GLY A 364 28.70 -2.90 6.58
C GLY A 364 29.12 -3.61 5.31
N THR A 365 30.28 -4.28 5.33
CA THR A 365 30.76 -5.09 4.21
C THR A 365 31.42 -6.39 4.68
N TYR A 366 31.19 -7.47 3.94
CA TYR A 366 31.80 -8.78 4.13
C TYR A 366 32.81 -9.13 3.01
N GLY A 367 33.73 -10.05 3.32
CA GLY A 367 34.62 -10.70 2.35
C GLY A 367 35.46 -9.72 1.52
N ALA A 368 35.19 -9.66 0.22
CA ALA A 368 35.89 -8.81 -0.73
C ALA A 368 35.44 -7.33 -0.73
N GLY A 369 34.75 -6.87 0.32
CA GLY A 369 34.09 -5.56 0.36
C GLY A 369 32.68 -5.57 -0.24
N LEU A 370 32.02 -6.73 -0.28
CA LEU A 370 30.61 -6.83 -0.67
C LEU A 370 29.75 -6.22 0.45
N PRO A 371 28.76 -5.36 0.16
CA PRO A 371 27.77 -4.92 1.13
C PRO A 371 27.11 -6.10 1.87
N ILE A 372 26.78 -5.90 3.16
CA ILE A 372 26.05 -6.89 3.95
C ILE A 372 24.58 -6.97 3.53
N SER A 373 23.97 -5.82 3.23
CA SER A 373 22.68 -5.74 2.53
C SER A 373 22.85 -5.73 1.02
N VAL A 374 22.01 -6.49 0.32
CA VAL A 374 22.17 -6.84 -1.10
C VAL A 374 21.12 -6.09 -1.92
N PRO A 375 21.48 -5.12 -2.80
CA PRO A 375 20.51 -4.27 -3.53
C PRO A 375 19.53 -4.96 -4.51
N SER A 376 19.43 -6.29 -4.51
CA SER A 376 18.42 -7.08 -5.20
C SER A 376 17.44 -7.80 -4.26
N VAL A 377 17.69 -7.76 -2.94
CA VAL A 377 16.74 -8.12 -1.89
C VAL A 377 16.11 -6.81 -1.41
N PRO A 378 14.78 -6.67 -1.34
CA PRO A 378 14.17 -5.43 -0.87
C PRO A 378 14.39 -5.22 0.64
N ASP A 379 14.87 -4.03 1.00
CA ASP A 379 14.99 -3.60 2.39
C ASP A 379 13.60 -3.46 3.04
N MET A 380 13.49 -3.89 4.29
CA MET A 380 12.40 -3.56 5.19
C MET A 380 12.50 -2.07 5.61
N VAL A 381 11.36 -1.39 5.66
CA VAL A 381 11.30 0.07 5.84
C VAL A 381 11.16 0.43 7.32
N ALA A 382 12.03 1.31 7.83
CA ALA A 382 11.87 1.92 9.15
C ALA A 382 10.68 2.91 9.12
N PRO A 383 9.57 2.69 9.86
CA PRO A 383 8.40 3.57 9.80
C PRO A 383 8.59 4.92 10.49
N PHE A 384 9.61 5.05 11.34
CA PHE A 384 10.01 6.31 11.97
C PHE A 384 11.52 6.36 12.24
N ALA A 385 12.06 7.56 12.49
CA ALA A 385 13.47 7.74 12.80
C ALA A 385 13.83 7.08 14.14
N GLY A 386 14.76 6.12 14.12
CA GLY A 386 15.12 5.32 15.29
C GLY A 386 14.32 4.03 15.47
N ALA A 387 13.46 3.66 14.50
CA ALA A 387 12.70 2.41 14.56
C ALA A 387 13.55 1.14 14.43
N ILE A 388 14.81 1.23 13.98
CA ILE A 388 15.73 0.08 13.88
C ILE A 388 16.91 0.33 14.83
N GLY A 389 17.09 -0.55 15.81
CA GLY A 389 18.21 -0.53 16.74
C GLY A 389 19.57 -0.73 16.05
N ALA A 390 20.60 -0.01 16.51
CA ALA A 390 21.92 -0.06 15.89
C ALA A 390 22.64 -1.43 15.99
N THR A 391 22.16 -2.30 16.88
CA THR A 391 22.60 -3.69 17.08
C THR A 391 21.39 -4.64 17.08
N ARG A 392 20.31 -4.29 16.36
CA ARG A 392 19.06 -5.06 16.27
C ARG A 392 19.29 -6.56 16.09
N GLY A 393 18.60 -7.40 16.85
CA GLY A 393 18.80 -8.84 16.79
C GLY A 393 18.21 -9.56 18.01
N LEU A 394 17.75 -10.80 17.81
CA LEU A 394 16.93 -11.52 18.78
C LEU A 394 17.77 -12.18 19.89
N ALA A 395 17.29 -12.16 21.13
CA ALA A 395 17.99 -12.75 22.26
C ALA A 395 17.88 -14.30 22.31
N ASP A 396 19.03 -14.97 22.40
CA ASP A 396 19.21 -16.40 22.69
C ASP A 396 18.30 -16.96 23.82
N SER A 397 17.94 -16.14 24.82
CA SER A 397 17.10 -16.53 25.96
C SER A 397 15.60 -16.33 25.74
N GLY A 398 15.23 -15.48 24.79
CA GLY A 398 13.86 -15.27 24.35
C GLY A 398 13.34 -13.84 24.42
N GLU A 399 12.37 -13.60 23.55
CA GLU A 399 11.73 -12.32 23.19
C GLU A 399 10.36 -12.56 22.53
N PRO A 400 9.45 -11.57 22.55
CA PRO A 400 8.25 -11.59 21.71
C PRO A 400 8.63 -11.29 20.26
N VAL A 401 8.08 -12.02 19.30
CA VAL A 401 8.06 -11.63 17.87
C VAL A 401 6.62 -11.37 17.48
N VAL A 402 6.35 -10.19 16.92
CA VAL A 402 5.00 -9.73 16.60
C VAL A 402 4.91 -9.33 15.15
N LEU A 403 4.06 -10.02 14.40
CA LEU A 403 3.56 -9.61 13.10
C LEU A 403 2.26 -8.84 13.34
N PHE A 404 2.17 -7.60 12.87
CA PHE A 404 0.99 -6.75 13.10
C PHE A 404 0.68 -5.90 11.86
N THR A 405 -0.51 -5.30 11.82
CA THR A 405 -0.93 -4.43 10.72
C THR A 405 -1.39 -3.08 11.23
N TRP A 406 -1.09 -2.02 10.47
CA TRP A 406 -1.54 -0.68 10.80
C TRP A 406 -1.68 0.19 9.54
N ASP A 407 -2.89 0.70 9.34
CA ASP A 407 -3.25 1.55 8.20
C ASP A 407 -2.56 2.93 8.19
N GLY A 408 -1.92 3.32 9.29
CA GLY A 408 -1.29 4.63 9.45
C GLY A 408 -2.25 5.75 9.81
N VAL A 409 -3.52 5.47 10.12
CA VAL A 409 -4.54 6.43 10.56
C VAL A 409 -5.25 6.03 11.85
N SER A 410 -5.58 4.76 12.05
CA SER A 410 -6.31 4.24 13.21
C SER A 410 -5.58 4.43 14.56
N ASP A 411 -6.36 4.57 15.63
CA ASP A 411 -5.89 4.58 17.03
C ASP A 411 -5.09 3.34 17.43
N LEU A 412 -5.51 2.18 16.93
CA LEU A 412 -4.97 0.87 17.30
C LEU A 412 -4.23 0.24 16.12
N VAL A 413 -3.28 -0.65 16.43
CA VAL A 413 -2.81 -1.66 15.50
C VAL A 413 -3.62 -2.93 15.71
N ASP A 414 -3.86 -3.71 14.66
CA ASP A 414 -4.40 -5.06 14.79
C ASP A 414 -3.24 -6.06 14.76
N ASP A 415 -3.28 -7.05 15.65
CA ASP A 415 -2.24 -8.10 15.71
C ASP A 415 -2.50 -9.14 14.59
N VAL A 416 -1.46 -9.59 13.89
CA VAL A 416 -1.59 -10.55 12.77
C VAL A 416 -1.12 -11.94 13.18
N ASP A 417 -0.01 -12.06 13.89
CA ASP A 417 0.44 -13.26 14.61
C ASP A 417 1.42 -12.82 15.72
N TYR A 418 1.46 -13.56 16.83
CA TYR A 418 2.31 -13.33 17.98
C TYR A 418 2.93 -14.64 18.46
N VAL A 419 4.25 -14.64 18.64
CA VAL A 419 4.94 -15.74 19.33
C VAL A 419 5.92 -15.19 20.36
N PHE A 420 5.87 -15.70 21.60
CA PHE A 420 7.00 -15.50 22.51
C PHE A 420 8.00 -16.65 22.32
N ALA A 421 9.09 -16.41 21.61
CA ALA A 421 10.12 -17.42 21.40
C ALA A 421 11.05 -17.46 22.63
N GLY A 422 11.12 -18.59 23.34
CA GLY A 422 12.06 -18.78 24.46
C GLY A 422 11.42 -18.65 25.84
N THR A 423 11.84 -17.67 26.65
CA THR A 423 11.30 -17.46 28.02
C THR A 423 11.34 -15.98 28.41
N ALA A 424 10.19 -15.45 28.82
CA ALA A 424 10.04 -14.04 29.18
C ALA A 424 10.96 -13.59 30.34
N SER A 425 11.41 -12.33 30.26
CA SER A 425 12.35 -11.74 31.22
C SER A 425 11.94 -10.32 31.61
N ALA A 426 12.64 -9.73 32.60
CA ALA A 426 12.40 -8.34 33.01
C ALA A 426 12.94 -7.31 32.00
N SER A 427 13.79 -7.73 31.06
CA SER A 427 14.22 -6.91 29.92
C SER A 427 13.26 -7.09 28.74
N HIS A 428 12.88 -8.34 28.45
CA HIS A 428 12.04 -8.72 27.32
C HIS A 428 10.76 -9.38 27.87
N PRO A 429 9.78 -8.60 28.35
CA PRO A 429 8.51 -9.11 28.83
C PRO A 429 7.61 -9.50 27.65
N ALA A 430 6.66 -10.41 27.90
CA ALA A 430 5.58 -10.68 26.97
C ALA A 430 4.73 -9.42 26.69
N VAL A 431 4.06 -9.41 25.53
CA VAL A 431 3.13 -8.32 25.16
C VAL A 431 1.96 -8.26 26.14
N ASN A 432 1.57 -7.05 26.55
CA ASN A 432 0.31 -6.85 27.25
C ASN A 432 -0.25 -5.44 27.02
N LYS A 433 -1.39 -5.37 26.33
CA LYS A 433 -2.17 -4.17 25.99
C LYS A 433 -3.39 -3.98 26.92
N SER A 434 -3.59 -4.83 27.92
CA SER A 434 -4.78 -4.81 28.79
C SER A 434 -5.00 -3.46 29.48
N GLY A 435 -6.14 -2.83 29.20
CA GLY A 435 -6.49 -1.51 29.73
C GLY A 435 -5.67 -0.35 29.15
N VAL A 436 -4.88 -0.56 28.09
CA VAL A 436 -4.25 0.52 27.34
C VAL A 436 -5.29 1.21 26.46
N SER A 437 -5.40 2.52 26.63
CA SER A 437 -6.08 3.42 25.70
C SER A 437 -5.06 4.37 25.08
N ILE A 438 -5.20 4.64 23.79
CA ILE A 438 -4.21 5.31 22.97
C ILE A 438 -4.89 6.05 21.80
N ASP A 439 -4.34 7.20 21.44
CA ASP A 439 -4.89 8.19 20.49
C ASP A 439 -3.97 8.22 19.27
N GLY A 440 -4.52 7.96 18.09
CA GLY A 440 -3.79 7.78 16.83
C GLY A 440 -3.50 9.08 16.09
N PRO A 441 -3.11 9.00 14.80
CA PRO A 441 -2.83 10.14 13.94
C PRO A 441 -4.04 10.55 13.07
N ASP A 442 -5.26 10.08 13.36
CA ASP A 442 -6.50 10.56 12.75
C ASP A 442 -6.87 11.99 13.20
N PRO A 443 -7.92 12.63 12.64
CA PRO A 443 -8.31 14.01 12.97
C PRO A 443 -8.98 14.22 14.34
N GLY A 444 -9.23 13.16 15.11
CA GLY A 444 -9.81 13.16 16.45
C GLY A 444 -8.81 13.50 17.56
N THR A 445 -9.26 13.25 18.80
CA THR A 445 -8.47 13.32 20.05
C THR A 445 -9.15 12.45 21.14
N THR A 446 -9.67 11.29 20.77
CA THR A 446 -10.49 10.42 21.64
C THR A 446 -10.11 8.97 21.43
N GLY A 447 -8.87 8.67 21.81
CA GLY A 447 -8.27 7.36 21.68
C GLY A 447 -9.12 6.17 22.14
N SER A 448 -9.13 5.16 21.28
CA SER A 448 -9.70 3.84 21.50
C SER A 448 -9.00 3.09 22.63
N THR A 449 -9.52 1.91 23.00
CA THR A 449 -8.99 1.06 24.08
C THR A 449 -8.84 -0.36 23.56
N TYR A 450 -7.66 -0.95 23.76
CA TYR A 450 -7.41 -2.35 23.44
C TYR A 450 -8.28 -3.27 24.30
N LEU A 451 -8.71 -4.40 23.72
CA LEU A 451 -9.21 -5.53 24.50
C LEU A 451 -8.09 -6.13 25.35
N ASN A 452 -8.45 -6.88 26.39
CA ASN A 452 -7.46 -7.44 27.29
C ASN A 452 -6.74 -8.62 26.64
N ASP A 453 -5.42 -8.51 26.53
CA ASP A 453 -4.51 -9.60 26.23
C ASP A 453 -4.44 -10.60 27.39
N THR A 454 -4.11 -11.85 27.09
CA THR A 454 -3.93 -12.92 28.07
C THR A 454 -2.73 -12.65 28.98
N ALA A 455 -2.82 -13.17 30.21
CA ALA A 455 -1.74 -13.02 31.19
C ALA A 455 -0.62 -14.04 30.93
N ASP A 456 0.62 -13.53 30.88
CA ASP A 456 1.84 -14.29 30.61
C ASP A 456 1.98 -15.57 31.45
N ASP A 457 2.17 -16.70 30.76
CA ASP A 457 2.46 -18.02 31.32
C ASP A 457 3.40 -18.79 30.37
N ALA A 458 4.28 -19.63 30.92
CA ALA A 458 5.28 -20.37 30.14
C ALA A 458 4.68 -21.39 29.15
N ALA A 459 3.41 -21.78 29.27
CA ALA A 459 2.72 -22.60 28.28
C ALA A 459 2.45 -21.85 26.96
N LEU A 460 2.43 -20.51 27.00
CA LEU A 460 2.21 -19.62 25.84
C LEU A 460 3.52 -19.34 25.07
N HIS A 461 4.67 -19.81 25.56
CA HIS A 461 5.98 -19.56 24.94
C HIS A 461 6.38 -20.71 24.01
N ALA A 462 6.84 -20.37 22.81
CA ALA A 462 7.38 -21.32 21.85
C ALA A 462 8.79 -21.78 22.28
N PRO A 463 9.08 -23.09 22.26
CA PRO A 463 10.32 -23.63 22.81
C PRO A 463 11.51 -23.43 21.85
N LEU A 464 12.51 -22.64 22.26
CA LEU A 464 13.78 -22.52 21.54
C LEU A 464 14.62 -23.80 21.66
N GLY A 465 15.06 -24.32 20.51
CA GLY A 465 15.93 -25.49 20.41
C GLY A 465 17.40 -25.18 20.69
N SER A 466 18.23 -26.24 20.77
CA SER A 466 19.68 -26.11 20.93
C SER A 466 20.41 -25.56 19.69
N ALA A 467 19.67 -25.32 18.60
CA ALA A 467 20.12 -24.59 17.42
C ALA A 467 19.59 -23.14 17.39
N PHE A 468 19.01 -22.66 18.50
CA PHE A 468 18.47 -21.30 18.66
C PHE A 468 17.34 -20.96 17.68
N ASN A 469 16.46 -21.93 17.44
CA ASN A 469 15.32 -21.84 16.53
C ASN A 469 14.03 -22.35 17.19
N THR A 470 12.90 -21.88 16.69
CA THR A 470 11.58 -22.52 16.88
C THR A 470 10.77 -22.37 15.60
N CYS A 471 9.93 -23.36 15.28
CA CYS A 471 9.06 -23.32 14.10
C CYS A 471 7.64 -23.83 14.41
N ARG A 472 6.67 -23.32 13.65
CA ARG A 472 5.23 -23.54 13.85
C ARG A 472 4.81 -24.88 13.26
N THR A 473 4.36 -25.80 14.11
CA THR A 473 3.89 -27.15 13.73
C THR A 473 2.38 -27.22 13.52
N ASP A 474 1.61 -26.36 14.21
CA ASP A 474 0.18 -26.18 13.98
C ASP A 474 -0.09 -24.84 13.28
N LEU A 475 -0.54 -24.92 12.02
CA LEU A 475 -0.93 -23.79 11.18
C LEU A 475 -2.40 -23.36 11.41
N THR A 476 -3.02 -23.80 12.50
CA THR A 476 -4.36 -23.36 12.94
C THR A 476 -4.35 -22.70 14.33
N GLU A 477 -3.17 -22.40 14.87
CA GLU A 477 -2.95 -21.63 16.11
C GLU A 477 -3.63 -22.21 17.37
N GLY A 478 -3.98 -23.51 17.31
CA GLY A 478 -4.56 -24.27 18.41
C GLY A 478 -5.95 -23.79 18.84
N MET A 479 -6.01 -23.14 20.00
CA MET A 479 -7.24 -22.59 20.59
C MET A 479 -6.96 -21.24 21.25
N GLN A 480 -7.05 -20.17 20.48
CA GLN A 480 -7.00 -18.80 21.00
C GLN A 480 -8.32 -18.37 21.67
N SER A 481 -8.23 -17.37 22.54
CA SER A 481 -9.34 -16.72 23.23
C SER A 481 -10.01 -15.65 22.36
N MET A 482 -11.27 -15.33 22.66
CA MET A 482 -12.04 -14.27 22.00
C MET A 482 -12.95 -13.54 22.99
N PRO A 483 -13.25 -12.24 22.76
CA PRO A 483 -12.68 -11.38 21.71
C PRO A 483 -11.32 -10.78 22.13
N GLY A 484 -10.43 -10.60 21.16
CA GLY A 484 -9.12 -9.97 21.33
C GLY A 484 -8.80 -8.99 20.19
N ASN A 485 -7.51 -8.65 20.07
CA ASN A 485 -7.00 -7.57 19.21
C ASN A 485 -6.42 -8.07 17.86
N GLY A 486 -6.59 -9.35 17.53
CA GLY A 486 -6.14 -9.95 16.28
C GLY A 486 -7.02 -9.59 15.08
N VAL A 487 -6.45 -9.64 13.86
CA VAL A 487 -7.13 -9.28 12.60
C VAL A 487 -8.42 -10.07 12.30
N THR A 488 -8.58 -11.26 12.88
CA THR A 488 -9.79 -12.09 12.79
C THR A 488 -10.68 -12.05 14.04
N GLY A 489 -10.24 -11.36 15.11
CA GLY A 489 -10.99 -11.12 16.35
C GLY A 489 -10.51 -11.91 17.58
N GLU A 490 -9.46 -12.72 17.44
CA GLU A 490 -8.80 -13.50 18.48
C GLU A 490 -7.85 -12.66 19.37
N ASP A 491 -7.46 -13.23 20.51
CA ASP A 491 -6.33 -12.74 21.31
C ASP A 491 -5.07 -13.54 20.95
N GLU A 492 -4.22 -12.96 20.10
CA GLU A 492 -2.99 -13.60 19.62
C GLU A 492 -2.04 -13.97 20.79
N THR A 493 -2.09 -13.25 21.91
CA THR A 493 -1.27 -13.56 23.11
C THR A 493 -1.72 -14.80 23.87
N SER A 494 -2.84 -15.42 23.48
CA SER A 494 -3.44 -16.58 24.14
C SER A 494 -3.15 -17.92 23.46
N GLU A 495 -2.34 -17.94 22.39
CA GLU A 495 -1.87 -19.19 21.77
C GLU A 495 -1.06 -20.02 22.78
N GLU A 496 -1.37 -21.32 22.90
CA GLU A 496 -0.55 -22.29 23.65
C GLU A 496 0.71 -22.63 22.85
N GLY A 497 1.65 -21.69 22.76
CA GLY A 497 2.86 -21.79 21.94
C GLY A 497 3.71 -23.03 22.23
N SER A 498 3.65 -23.58 23.44
CA SER A 498 4.32 -24.84 23.81
C SER A 498 3.65 -26.11 23.24
N ALA A 499 2.49 -25.98 22.60
CA ALA A 499 1.75 -27.05 21.92
C ALA A 499 1.68 -26.86 20.38
N THR A 500 1.76 -25.63 19.88
CA THR A 500 1.68 -25.31 18.44
C THR A 500 3.04 -25.06 17.78
N TRP A 501 4.08 -24.70 18.54
CA TRP A 501 5.46 -24.55 18.07
C TRP A 501 6.38 -25.63 18.66
N GLU A 502 7.45 -26.01 17.93
CA GLU A 502 8.48 -26.90 18.46
C GLU A 502 9.92 -26.37 18.27
N ALA A 503 10.85 -27.03 18.96
CA ALA A 503 12.28 -26.81 18.85
C ALA A 503 12.84 -27.59 17.64
N CYS A 504 12.56 -27.08 16.43
CA CYS A 504 12.67 -27.84 15.18
C CYS A 504 14.08 -28.36 14.88
N ALA A 505 14.15 -29.58 14.32
CA ALA A 505 15.38 -30.37 14.24
C ALA A 505 16.38 -29.90 13.16
N GLU A 506 15.88 -29.24 12.11
CA GLU A 506 16.66 -28.51 11.11
C GLU A 506 16.15 -27.05 11.07
N ILE A 507 16.90 -26.16 10.41
CA ILE A 507 16.50 -24.77 10.17
C ILE A 507 16.23 -24.63 8.66
N THR A 508 15.04 -24.16 8.27
CA THR A 508 14.45 -24.43 6.94
C THR A 508 13.93 -23.18 6.20
N PRO A 509 14.71 -22.08 6.09
CA PRO A 509 14.23 -20.81 5.57
C PRO A 509 13.67 -20.89 4.14
N GLY A 510 12.45 -20.39 3.98
CA GLY A 510 11.66 -20.41 2.74
C GLY A 510 10.85 -21.68 2.55
N THR A 511 10.75 -22.55 3.56
CA THR A 511 10.02 -23.83 3.48
C THR A 511 9.41 -24.24 4.82
N LEU A 512 8.09 -24.45 4.85
CA LEU A 512 7.38 -24.97 6.02
C LEU A 512 7.88 -26.38 6.42
N ASP A 513 8.44 -26.56 7.62
CA ASP A 513 8.57 -27.90 8.24
C ASP A 513 7.21 -28.34 8.80
N SER A 514 6.25 -28.61 7.90
CA SER A 514 4.95 -29.18 8.24
C SER A 514 5.04 -30.67 8.60
N GLY A 515 6.18 -31.13 9.14
CA GLY A 515 6.56 -32.54 9.19
C GLY A 515 7.11 -33.03 10.53
N GLY A 516 7.73 -32.18 11.36
CA GLY A 516 8.34 -32.56 12.64
C GLY A 516 9.32 -33.74 12.51
N SER A 517 9.96 -33.87 11.34
CA SER A 517 10.63 -35.11 10.93
C SER A 517 11.87 -34.92 10.05
N GLY A 518 12.51 -33.74 10.11
CA GLY A 518 13.87 -33.50 9.61
C GLY A 518 14.05 -33.88 8.14
N GLY A 519 13.39 -33.11 7.27
CA GLY A 519 13.16 -33.42 5.85
C GLY A 519 14.41 -33.37 4.95
N SER A 520 15.40 -34.23 5.22
CA SER A 520 16.74 -34.25 4.63
C SER A 520 16.79 -33.82 3.15
N GLY A 521 17.33 -32.64 2.90
CA GLY A 521 17.07 -31.84 1.70
C GLY A 521 17.19 -32.54 0.34
N GLY A 522 16.08 -32.57 -0.40
CA GLY A 522 16.03 -32.93 -1.82
C GLY A 522 16.37 -31.74 -2.73
N ALA A 523 17.63 -31.60 -3.14
CA ALA A 523 18.08 -30.41 -3.89
C ALA A 523 17.47 -30.30 -5.30
N GLY A 524 16.82 -29.16 -5.59
CA GLY A 524 16.66 -28.61 -6.94
C GLY A 524 15.25 -28.66 -7.55
N GLY A 525 14.47 -27.60 -7.31
CA GLY A 525 13.18 -27.35 -7.99
C GLY A 525 12.92 -25.86 -8.17
N ALA A 526 13.61 -25.21 -9.12
CA ALA A 526 13.43 -23.78 -9.39
C ALA A 526 12.00 -23.46 -9.84
N GLY A 527 11.45 -22.36 -9.32
CA GLY A 527 10.03 -22.02 -9.44
C GLY A 527 9.52 -21.84 -10.89
N GLY A 528 8.32 -22.35 -11.15
CA GLY A 528 7.56 -22.07 -12.36
C GLY A 528 6.48 -21.02 -12.09
N ALA A 529 6.76 -19.76 -12.44
CA ALA A 529 5.77 -18.68 -12.31
C ALA A 529 4.51 -18.94 -13.15
N GLY A 530 3.35 -18.50 -12.66
CA GLY A 530 2.05 -18.78 -13.26
C GLY A 530 1.89 -18.23 -14.69
N GLY A 531 1.61 -19.12 -15.65
CA GLY A 531 1.29 -18.76 -17.04
C GLY A 531 -0.19 -19.03 -17.35
N ALA A 532 -1.01 -17.97 -17.44
CA ALA A 532 -2.44 -18.09 -17.69
C ALA A 532 -2.81 -18.39 -19.16
N GLY A 533 -3.81 -19.25 -19.35
CA GLY A 533 -4.75 -19.25 -20.49
C GLY A 533 -4.20 -19.15 -21.93
N GLY A 534 -3.85 -20.28 -22.55
CA GLY A 534 -3.49 -20.34 -23.98
C GLY A 534 -4.06 -21.57 -24.71
N ALA A 535 -5.30 -21.49 -25.21
CA ALA A 535 -5.93 -22.59 -25.94
C ALA A 535 -5.63 -22.52 -27.46
N GLY A 536 -4.82 -23.46 -27.97
CA GLY A 536 -4.56 -23.62 -29.40
C GLY A 536 -3.78 -24.91 -29.71
N GLY A 537 -4.37 -25.83 -30.48
CA GLY A 537 -3.76 -27.13 -30.79
C GLY A 537 -3.08 -27.19 -32.17
N GLY A 538 -2.10 -28.09 -32.36
CA GLY A 538 -1.44 -28.27 -33.66
C GLY A 538 -0.32 -29.32 -33.72
N MET A 539 -0.68 -30.54 -34.12
CA MET A 539 0.13 -31.53 -34.88
C MET A 539 1.69 -31.55 -34.76
N GLY A 540 2.20 -32.58 -34.07
CA GLY A 540 3.11 -33.60 -34.64
C GLY A 540 4.51 -33.23 -35.18
N GLY A 541 5.54 -33.83 -34.58
CA GLY A 541 6.90 -33.92 -35.11
C GLY A 541 7.66 -35.12 -34.50
N ALA A 542 8.63 -35.71 -35.21
CA ALA A 542 9.28 -36.96 -34.78
C ALA A 542 10.80 -37.00 -35.06
N GLY A 543 11.53 -37.72 -34.19
CA GLY A 543 12.97 -37.97 -34.28
C GLY A 543 13.83 -37.06 -33.39
N GLY A 544 15.00 -37.49 -32.90
CA GLY A 544 15.55 -38.85 -32.96
C GLY A 544 17.04 -38.94 -32.60
N GLY A 545 17.43 -40.04 -31.95
CA GLY A 545 18.81 -40.40 -31.59
C GLY A 545 19.17 -40.15 -30.11
N MET A 546 20.22 -40.73 -29.52
CA MET A 546 20.98 -41.98 -29.74
C MET A 546 22.20 -41.93 -28.80
N GLY A 547 22.44 -42.95 -27.98
CA GLY A 547 23.63 -43.07 -27.11
C GLY A 547 23.38 -42.63 -25.65
N GLY A 548 23.78 -43.40 -24.63
CA GLY A 548 24.47 -44.69 -24.67
C GLY A 548 24.47 -45.47 -23.35
N SER A 549 25.21 -46.58 -23.33
CA SER A 549 25.41 -47.52 -22.21
C SER A 549 25.83 -46.85 -20.88
N GLY A 550 25.50 -47.40 -19.71
CA GLY A 550 24.71 -48.62 -19.41
C GLY A 550 25.04 -49.20 -18.03
N GLY A 551 24.13 -49.97 -17.43
CA GLY A 551 24.31 -50.61 -16.12
C GLY A 551 23.35 -51.80 -15.96
N SER A 552 23.86 -52.96 -15.51
CA SER A 552 23.16 -54.24 -15.64
C SER A 552 22.87 -54.94 -14.30
N GLY A 553 21.58 -55.18 -14.03
CA GLY A 553 21.10 -56.08 -12.96
C GLY A 553 19.60 -55.85 -12.68
N GLY A 554 18.77 -56.85 -12.40
CA GLY A 554 19.04 -58.30 -12.43
C GLY A 554 18.03 -59.12 -11.60
N GLY A 555 16.91 -59.52 -12.20
CA GLY A 555 15.81 -60.27 -11.55
C GLY A 555 14.46 -59.73 -12.06
N MET A 556 13.60 -60.47 -12.76
CA MET A 556 12.87 -61.70 -12.40
C MET A 556 11.86 -61.49 -11.25
N GLY A 557 10.55 -61.70 -11.42
CA GLY A 557 9.82 -61.96 -12.67
C GLY A 557 8.40 -62.54 -12.46
N GLY A 558 7.52 -62.33 -13.45
CA GLY A 558 6.14 -62.84 -13.48
C GLY A 558 5.15 -62.06 -12.60
N ALA A 559 3.83 -62.22 -12.75
CA ALA A 559 3.03 -62.74 -13.87
C ALA A 559 1.59 -62.22 -13.70
N GLY A 560 0.84 -62.01 -14.78
CA GLY A 560 -0.46 -61.33 -14.71
C GLY A 560 -1.57 -62.14 -14.03
N GLY A 561 -2.55 -61.42 -13.47
CA GLY A 561 -3.81 -61.96 -12.96
C GLY A 561 -4.89 -60.89 -13.01
N ALA A 562 -6.06 -61.20 -13.57
CA ALA A 562 -7.16 -60.26 -13.73
C ALA A 562 -8.46 -60.84 -13.14
N GLY A 563 -9.31 -59.96 -12.60
CA GLY A 563 -10.74 -60.21 -12.46
C GLY A 563 -11.31 -60.36 -11.04
N GLY A 564 -11.89 -59.27 -10.54
CA GLY A 564 -13.20 -59.22 -9.86
C GLY A 564 -13.42 -59.98 -8.54
N GLY A 565 -14.59 -59.76 -7.93
CA GLY A 565 -15.11 -60.63 -6.86
C GLY A 565 -15.57 -59.90 -5.60
N MET A 566 -16.88 -59.70 -5.49
CA MET A 566 -17.62 -59.17 -4.35
C MET A 566 -17.31 -59.82 -2.98
N GLY A 567 -17.21 -58.98 -1.94
CA GLY A 567 -17.97 -59.15 -0.70
C GLY A 567 -17.48 -60.12 0.38
N GLY A 568 -17.89 -59.85 1.63
CA GLY A 568 -17.64 -60.68 2.81
C GLY A 568 -17.60 -59.84 4.08
N ALA A 569 -18.35 -60.20 5.11
CA ALA A 569 -18.41 -59.49 6.38
C ALA A 569 -18.22 -60.46 7.57
N GLY A 570 -17.78 -59.93 8.72
CA GLY A 570 -17.82 -60.63 10.01
C GLY A 570 -16.47 -60.67 10.75
N GLY A 571 -16.52 -60.43 12.07
CA GLY A 571 -15.35 -60.48 12.95
C GLY A 571 -15.58 -59.70 14.25
N THR A 572 -16.16 -60.34 15.26
CA THR A 572 -16.46 -59.72 16.58
C THR A 572 -15.72 -60.41 17.72
N GLY A 573 -15.35 -59.62 18.73
CA GLY A 573 -14.77 -60.08 20.00
C GLY A 573 -13.27 -59.79 20.11
N GLY A 574 -12.73 -59.47 21.29
CA GLY A 574 -13.40 -59.23 22.57
C GLY A 574 -12.45 -59.46 23.75
N GLY A 575 -12.44 -58.56 24.74
CA GLY A 575 -11.56 -58.69 25.90
C GLY A 575 -11.87 -57.68 27.00
N MET A 576 -12.50 -58.15 28.07
CA MET A 576 -12.60 -57.40 29.33
C MET A 576 -11.48 -57.83 30.26
N THR A 577 -10.86 -56.88 30.96
CA THR A 577 -10.37 -57.11 32.33
C THR A 577 -10.82 -55.94 33.21
N SER A 578 -11.04 -56.19 34.49
CA SER A 578 -11.63 -55.24 35.42
C SER A 578 -10.72 -54.97 36.61
N SER A 579 -10.77 -53.75 37.12
CA SER A 579 -10.48 -53.49 38.53
C SER A 579 -11.37 -52.35 39.03
N THR A 580 -11.78 -52.42 40.29
CA THR A 580 -12.76 -51.53 40.90
C THR A 580 -12.32 -51.19 42.31
N THR A 581 -12.19 -49.90 42.64
CA THR A 581 -12.63 -49.31 43.93
C THR A 581 -12.32 -47.80 43.95
N GLY A 582 -13.27 -47.01 44.48
CA GLY A 582 -13.12 -45.56 44.64
C GLY A 582 -14.49 -44.90 44.75
N VAL A 583 -14.99 -44.70 45.97
CA VAL A 583 -16.34 -44.17 46.22
C VAL A 583 -16.27 -43.02 47.22
N GLY A 584 -16.87 -41.87 46.90
CA GLY A 584 -17.03 -40.75 47.83
C GLY A 584 -17.76 -39.57 47.20
N GLY A 585 -18.63 -38.91 47.98
CA GLY A 585 -19.30 -37.65 47.62
C GLY A 585 -20.73 -37.80 47.07
N MET A 586 -21.73 -37.45 47.90
CA MET A 586 -23.11 -37.19 47.48
C MET A 586 -23.58 -35.85 48.05
N GLY A 587 -24.28 -35.06 47.22
CA GLY A 587 -24.96 -33.81 47.59
C GLY A 587 -25.22 -32.97 46.32
N GLY A 588 -26.35 -32.30 46.13
CA GLY A 588 -27.62 -32.25 46.89
C GLY A 588 -28.83 -32.27 45.95
N ALA A 589 -30.04 -31.97 46.44
CA ALA A 589 -31.29 -32.19 45.71
C ALA A 589 -32.20 -30.95 45.57
N GLY A 590 -33.04 -30.95 44.51
CA GLY A 590 -34.14 -30.00 44.28
C GLY A 590 -33.91 -29.02 43.12
N GLY A 591 -34.91 -28.64 42.32
CA GLY A 591 -36.29 -29.16 42.26
C GLY A 591 -37.22 -28.40 41.28
N ALA A 592 -38.30 -29.07 40.88
CA ALA A 592 -39.58 -28.56 40.35
C ALA A 592 -39.66 -27.37 39.34
N GLY A 593 -40.17 -27.67 38.13
CA GLY A 593 -41.47 -27.12 37.68
C GLY A 593 -41.53 -26.08 36.54
N GLY A 594 -42.47 -26.29 35.61
CA GLY A 594 -42.88 -25.39 34.51
C GLY A 594 -42.63 -26.01 33.12
N SER A 595 -43.60 -26.29 32.24
CA SER A 595 -44.62 -25.45 31.57
C SER A 595 -44.03 -24.34 30.68
N GLY A 596 -44.29 -24.26 29.37
CA GLY A 596 -45.03 -25.16 28.48
C GLY A 596 -45.55 -24.47 27.21
N GLY A 597 -45.53 -25.17 26.07
CA GLY A 597 -45.97 -24.68 24.75
C GLY A 597 -44.80 -24.38 23.79
N GLY A 598 -44.96 -24.44 22.46
CA GLY A 598 -46.09 -24.95 21.67
C GLY A 598 -46.31 -24.20 20.36
N MET A 599 -46.51 -24.93 19.24
CA MET A 599 -46.58 -24.42 17.84
C MET A 599 -45.22 -23.88 17.32
N GLY A 600 -44.85 -23.96 16.04
CA GLY A 600 -45.41 -24.58 14.82
C GLY A 600 -44.74 -23.91 13.59
N GLY A 601 -44.58 -24.49 12.40
CA GLY A 601 -44.91 -25.82 11.87
C GLY A 601 -45.15 -25.74 10.35
N SER A 602 -44.45 -26.54 9.53
CA SER A 602 -44.56 -26.67 8.05
C SER A 602 -44.31 -25.40 7.19
N GLY A 603 -43.80 -25.47 5.96
CA GLY A 603 -43.36 -26.62 5.16
C GLY A 603 -43.98 -26.64 3.75
N GLY A 604 -43.14 -26.55 2.71
CA GLY A 604 -43.53 -26.54 1.29
C GLY A 604 -42.90 -25.37 0.52
N GLY A 605 -42.68 -25.44 -0.80
CA GLY A 605 -42.84 -26.59 -1.70
C GLY A 605 -42.35 -26.25 -3.11
N MET A 606 -41.81 -27.24 -3.85
CA MET A 606 -41.29 -27.04 -5.21
C MET A 606 -42.41 -27.01 -6.26
N GLY A 607 -42.24 -26.16 -7.28
CA GLY A 607 -43.03 -26.15 -8.51
C GLY A 607 -42.47 -25.10 -9.48
N GLY A 608 -42.38 -25.39 -10.78
CA GLY A 608 -41.73 -24.49 -11.75
C GLY A 608 -42.13 -24.74 -13.20
N SER A 609 -41.26 -24.29 -14.14
CA SER A 609 -41.42 -24.32 -15.62
C SER A 609 -42.47 -23.37 -16.22
N GLY A 610 -42.24 -22.86 -17.45
CA GLY A 610 -43.26 -22.03 -18.12
C GLY A 610 -43.00 -21.52 -19.54
N GLY A 611 -41.98 -20.69 -19.77
CA GLY A 611 -41.62 -20.15 -21.10
C GLY A 611 -42.58 -19.10 -21.72
N GLY A 612 -42.13 -18.46 -22.82
CA GLY A 612 -42.91 -17.49 -23.62
C GLY A 612 -42.03 -16.49 -24.39
N MET A 613 -42.20 -16.39 -25.72
CA MET A 613 -41.44 -15.49 -26.60
C MET A 613 -42.33 -14.36 -27.17
N GLY A 614 -41.75 -13.23 -27.58
CA GLY A 614 -42.26 -12.45 -28.73
C GLY A 614 -42.07 -10.93 -28.71
N GLY A 615 -41.87 -10.35 -29.90
CA GLY A 615 -42.07 -8.91 -30.19
C GLY A 615 -40.81 -8.15 -30.62
N SER A 616 -40.83 -7.48 -31.79
CA SER A 616 -39.69 -6.73 -32.33
C SER A 616 -40.09 -5.51 -33.18
N GLY A 617 -39.20 -4.50 -33.24
CA GLY A 617 -39.24 -3.35 -34.15
C GLY A 617 -40.04 -2.12 -33.67
N GLY A 618 -39.69 -0.88 -34.04
CA GLY A 618 -38.49 -0.39 -34.73
C GLY A 618 -38.70 0.92 -35.51
N SER A 619 -37.68 1.80 -35.59
CA SER A 619 -37.59 3.04 -36.43
C SER A 619 -38.66 4.14 -36.23
N GLY A 620 -38.42 5.45 -36.50
CA GLY A 620 -37.18 6.17 -36.80
C GLY A 620 -37.40 7.43 -37.69
N GLY A 621 -36.92 8.60 -37.26
CA GLY A 621 -36.58 9.75 -38.14
C GLY A 621 -37.56 10.95 -38.29
N GLY A 622 -37.10 12.14 -37.90
CA GLY A 622 -36.91 13.30 -38.82
C GLY A 622 -38.01 14.38 -39.05
N MET A 623 -37.69 15.62 -38.63
CA MET A 623 -38.05 16.92 -39.25
C MET A 623 -39.56 17.32 -39.33
N THR A 624 -40.00 18.60 -39.43
CA THR A 624 -39.33 19.92 -39.60
C THR A 624 -40.17 21.05 -38.95
N SER A 625 -39.63 22.27 -38.92
CA SER A 625 -40.17 23.54 -38.36
C SER A 625 -41.47 24.11 -38.98
N THR A 626 -42.22 24.89 -38.19
CA THR A 626 -42.73 26.21 -38.64
C THR A 626 -42.95 27.23 -37.52
N THR A 627 -42.91 28.51 -37.92
CA THR A 627 -42.95 29.77 -37.14
C THR A 627 -44.25 30.10 -36.40
N GLY A 628 -44.16 30.90 -35.34
CA GLY A 628 -45.25 31.72 -34.81
C GLY A 628 -44.76 32.90 -33.95
N THR A 629 -45.20 34.13 -34.23
CA THR A 629 -44.76 35.36 -33.53
C THR A 629 -45.93 36.28 -33.14
N GLY A 630 -45.85 36.89 -31.95
CA GLY A 630 -46.80 37.87 -31.41
C GLY A 630 -47.35 37.47 -30.02
N GLY A 631 -47.78 38.39 -29.16
CA GLY A 631 -47.67 39.86 -29.24
C GLY A 631 -48.61 40.59 -28.27
N MET A 632 -48.05 41.56 -27.52
CA MET A 632 -48.72 42.63 -26.73
C MET A 632 -49.68 42.27 -25.57
N GLY A 633 -49.42 42.89 -24.41
CA GLY A 633 -50.43 43.70 -23.70
C GLY A 633 -51.22 43.06 -22.55
N GLY A 634 -51.08 43.62 -21.34
CA GLY A 634 -51.96 43.36 -20.19
C GLY A 634 -51.52 44.16 -18.96
N SER A 635 -52.42 44.95 -18.36
CA SER A 635 -52.08 45.88 -17.26
C SER A 635 -53.20 46.05 -16.22
N GLY A 636 -52.81 46.23 -14.95
CA GLY A 636 -53.61 46.96 -13.95
C GLY A 636 -54.04 46.20 -12.68
N GLY A 637 -53.96 46.90 -11.54
CA GLY A 637 -54.55 46.52 -10.24
C GLY A 637 -53.62 45.75 -9.29
N GLY A 638 -53.61 45.99 -7.98
CA GLY A 638 -54.31 47.06 -7.25
C GLY A 638 -54.05 47.05 -5.72
N MET A 639 -53.86 48.24 -5.15
CA MET A 639 -53.80 48.66 -3.73
C MET A 639 -54.21 47.69 -2.60
N GLY A 640 -53.49 47.76 -1.47
CA GLY A 640 -54.15 47.74 -0.14
C GLY A 640 -53.34 47.27 1.07
N GLY A 641 -53.35 48.06 2.16
CA GLY A 641 -53.17 47.57 3.53
C GLY A 641 -51.79 47.78 4.19
N SER A 642 -51.70 48.73 5.12
CA SER A 642 -50.59 48.85 6.08
C SER A 642 -51.11 49.25 7.48
N GLY A 643 -50.41 48.80 8.53
CA GLY A 643 -50.70 49.09 9.94
C GLY A 643 -50.64 47.84 10.84
N GLY A 644 -50.17 47.92 12.10
CA GLY A 644 -49.51 49.06 12.74
C GLY A 644 -49.24 48.89 14.24
N GLU A 645 -48.00 49.17 14.65
CA GLU A 645 -47.54 49.62 15.99
C GLU A 645 -47.75 48.75 17.27
N ALA A 646 -47.18 49.27 18.38
CA ALA A 646 -47.47 48.99 19.80
C ALA A 646 -46.83 47.78 20.53
N SER A 647 -45.55 47.93 20.86
CA SER A 647 -44.94 47.79 22.21
C SER A 647 -45.70 47.09 23.38
N GLY A 648 -44.99 46.25 24.15
CA GLY A 648 -45.36 45.84 25.52
C GLY A 648 -44.16 45.29 26.32
N THR A 649 -44.04 45.59 27.62
CA THR A 649 -42.82 45.33 28.42
C THR A 649 -43.01 44.61 29.78
N GLY A 650 -42.29 43.50 29.98
CA GLY A 650 -41.64 43.10 31.24
C GLY A 650 -42.45 42.46 32.39
N GLY A 651 -41.75 41.70 33.26
CA GLY A 651 -42.19 41.35 34.63
C GLY A 651 -41.88 39.91 35.11
N GLY A 652 -41.43 39.74 36.37
CA GLY A 652 -41.24 38.46 37.09
C GLY A 652 -39.89 37.76 36.85
N MET A 653 -38.93 37.53 37.77
CA MET A 653 -38.79 37.49 39.25
C MET A 653 -39.29 36.26 40.03
N GLY A 654 -38.34 35.62 40.76
CA GLY A 654 -38.55 34.59 41.81
C GLY A 654 -38.66 33.14 41.30
N GLY A 655 -38.18 32.09 41.99
CA GLY A 655 -37.37 31.95 43.21
C GLY A 655 -37.01 30.46 43.40
N SER A 656 -35.79 30.06 43.80
CA SER A 656 -35.25 30.02 45.17
C SER A 656 -35.39 28.65 45.87
N GLY A 657 -34.26 28.03 46.24
CA GLY A 657 -34.15 26.88 47.16
C GLY A 657 -33.99 25.50 46.48
N GLY A 658 -33.04 24.64 46.88
CA GLY A 658 -31.88 24.85 47.77
C GLY A 658 -31.38 23.57 48.46
N GLU A 659 -30.09 23.56 48.85
CA GLU A 659 -29.45 22.70 49.90
C GLU A 659 -29.41 21.17 49.63
N ALA A 660 -28.53 20.34 50.21
CA ALA A 660 -27.23 20.44 50.94
C ALA A 660 -26.67 18.98 51.05
N SER A 661 -25.43 18.60 51.40
CA SER A 661 -24.11 19.19 51.75
C SER A 661 -23.06 18.03 51.65
N GLY A 662 -21.74 18.19 51.74
CA GLY A 662 -20.85 19.31 52.10
C GLY A 662 -19.36 18.94 51.87
N THR A 663 -18.41 19.88 52.00
CA THR A 663 -17.50 20.03 53.17
C THR A 663 -16.71 18.77 53.56
N GLY A 664 -15.37 18.75 53.62
CA GLY A 664 -14.33 19.76 53.40
C GLY A 664 -12.94 19.14 53.70
N GLY A 665 -11.80 19.84 53.76
CA GLY A 665 -11.52 21.27 53.55
C GLY A 665 -10.16 21.68 54.17
N ALA A 666 -9.73 22.93 53.93
CA ALA A 666 -8.58 23.64 54.51
C ALA A 666 -7.13 23.11 54.22
N GLY A 667 -6.13 23.98 54.03
CA GLY A 667 -6.19 25.43 53.83
C GLY A 667 -4.90 26.21 54.11
N GLY A 668 -4.81 27.41 53.53
CA GLY A 668 -3.84 28.47 53.88
C GLY A 668 -2.44 28.38 53.21
N SER A 669 -1.68 29.47 53.08
CA SER A 669 -2.05 30.90 53.25
C SER A 669 -0.92 31.84 52.78
N GLY A 670 -1.24 32.86 51.96
CA GLY A 670 -0.36 34.01 51.66
C GLY A 670 0.76 33.75 50.63
N GLY A 671 1.28 34.77 49.94
CA GLY A 671 0.84 36.17 49.90
C GLY A 671 1.71 37.09 49.04
N MET A 672 1.11 38.20 48.56
CA MET A 672 1.73 39.44 48.06
C MET A 672 2.94 39.36 47.09
N GLY A 673 2.64 39.54 45.79
CA GLY A 673 3.16 40.66 44.98
C GLY A 673 4.64 40.72 44.58
N GLY A 674 4.89 40.71 43.26
CA GLY A 674 6.19 41.09 42.66
C GLY A 674 6.08 41.16 41.14
N SER A 675 6.54 42.25 40.53
CA SER A 675 6.41 42.50 39.08
C SER A 675 7.76 42.59 38.37
N GLY A 676 7.91 41.85 37.28
CA GLY A 676 8.96 42.06 36.27
C GLY A 676 10.19 41.15 36.41
N GLY A 677 10.83 40.85 35.27
CA GLY A 677 12.03 40.03 35.19
C GLY A 677 12.09 39.19 33.91
N ASN A 678 12.54 39.78 32.80
CA ASN A 678 12.92 39.03 31.59
C ASN A 678 14.37 38.54 31.77
N GLY A 679 14.66 37.25 31.58
CA GLY A 679 16.01 36.72 31.85
C GLY A 679 16.22 35.27 31.38
N SER A 680 17.24 35.07 30.55
CA SER A 680 17.67 33.75 30.06
C SER A 680 18.70 33.10 30.98
N THR A 681 18.58 31.78 31.18
CA THR A 681 19.63 30.88 31.69
C THR A 681 19.52 29.55 30.92
N THR A 682 20.33 29.28 29.88
CA THR A 682 21.67 28.66 29.99
C THR A 682 21.85 27.72 31.18
N SER A 683 21.71 26.41 30.91
CA SER A 683 22.12 25.31 31.79
C SER A 683 23.57 24.90 31.47
N THR A 684 24.49 25.12 32.41
CA THR A 684 25.88 24.63 32.31
C THR A 684 25.99 23.18 32.76
N SER A 685 26.46 22.29 31.90
CA SER A 685 26.87 20.93 32.27
C SER A 685 28.26 20.94 32.93
N THR A 686 28.42 20.17 34.01
CA THR A 686 29.70 20.00 34.71
C THR A 686 30.51 18.85 34.08
N SER A 687 31.66 19.16 33.48
CA SER A 687 32.61 18.17 32.99
C SER A 687 33.75 17.93 33.99
N ALA A 688 34.12 16.66 34.20
CA ALA A 688 35.24 16.26 35.04
C ALA A 688 36.57 16.32 34.27
N SER A 689 37.69 16.45 34.99
CA SER A 689 39.01 16.76 34.43
C SER A 689 39.74 15.56 33.79
N GLY A 690 40.31 15.76 32.60
CA GLY A 690 41.28 14.86 31.97
C GLY A 690 42.35 15.63 31.19
N ASN A 691 43.50 15.91 31.81
CA ASN A 691 44.65 16.53 31.15
C ASN A 691 45.40 15.52 30.27
N PHE A 692 45.73 15.88 29.02
CA PHE A 692 47.03 15.50 28.42
C PHE A 692 47.51 16.49 27.34
N ALA A 693 48.83 16.45 27.10
CA ALA A 693 49.69 17.42 26.42
C ALA A 693 49.20 18.07 25.10
N ALA A 694 49.64 19.32 24.90
CA ALA A 694 49.47 20.07 23.65
C ALA A 694 50.65 19.86 22.67
N GLY A 695 50.35 19.89 21.37
CA GLY A 695 51.31 19.99 20.27
C GLY A 695 50.59 20.49 19.02
N GLY A 696 50.99 21.64 18.48
CA GLY A 696 50.11 22.44 17.60
C GLY A 696 50.64 22.71 16.19
N ALA A 697 49.73 22.58 15.22
CA ALA A 697 49.69 23.26 13.93
C ALA A 697 48.23 23.21 13.44
N GLY A 698 47.70 24.12 12.64
CA GLY A 698 48.37 25.26 12.00
C GLY A 698 47.76 25.57 10.62
N GLY A 699 46.43 25.63 10.52
CA GLY A 699 45.71 25.91 9.27
C GLY A 699 44.28 26.33 9.59
N GLY A 700 43.84 27.46 9.04
CA GLY A 700 42.49 27.98 9.22
C GLY A 700 41.64 27.80 7.97
N PHE A 701 40.32 27.74 8.15
CA PHE A 701 39.34 27.90 7.10
C PHE A 701 38.24 28.86 7.57
N GLN A 702 37.56 29.49 6.61
CA GLN A 702 36.55 30.52 6.84
C GLN A 702 35.15 29.91 6.98
N ASP A 703 34.23 30.70 7.53
CA ASP A 703 32.84 30.30 7.81
C ASP A 703 32.08 29.88 6.54
N ASN A 704 31.15 28.94 6.70
CA ASN A 704 29.82 29.01 6.06
C ASN A 704 28.82 28.12 6.82
N GLY A 705 27.54 28.49 6.76
CA GLY A 705 26.50 27.95 7.64
C GLY A 705 26.02 26.53 7.29
N CYS A 706 25.45 25.86 8.28
CA CYS A 706 24.85 24.54 8.13
C CYS A 706 23.57 24.62 7.27
N SER A 707 23.56 23.91 6.14
CA SER A 707 22.34 23.52 5.43
C SER A 707 22.26 22.00 5.41
N CYS A 708 21.20 21.43 5.99
CA CYS A 708 20.98 19.98 5.98
C CYS A 708 20.68 19.52 4.54
N ALA A 709 21.63 18.84 3.90
CA ALA A 709 21.42 18.19 2.62
C ALA A 709 21.03 16.72 2.85
N VAL A 710 19.84 16.34 2.38
CA VAL A 710 19.47 14.93 2.23
C VAL A 710 20.37 14.29 1.17
N ALA A 711 20.74 13.02 1.36
CA ALA A 711 21.61 12.29 0.44
C ALA A 711 20.87 11.90 -0.85
N GLY A 712 20.76 12.84 -1.79
CA GLY A 712 20.30 12.55 -3.16
C GLY A 712 21.24 11.60 -3.90
N GLU A 713 20.69 10.77 -4.80
CA GLU A 713 21.44 9.75 -5.55
C GLU A 713 22.68 10.32 -6.27
N ALA A 714 23.76 9.54 -6.30
CA ALA A 714 24.88 9.82 -7.18
C ALA A 714 24.44 9.67 -8.66
N PRO A 715 24.78 10.61 -9.56
CA PRO A 715 24.26 10.60 -10.93
C PRO A 715 24.73 9.36 -11.70
N ARG A 716 23.77 8.54 -12.15
CA ARG A 716 24.05 7.32 -12.93
C ARG A 716 24.89 7.65 -14.16
N ALA A 717 26.06 7.02 -14.27
CA ALA A 717 27.01 7.30 -15.34
C ALA A 717 26.45 6.88 -16.71
N GLN A 718 26.12 7.85 -17.56
CA GLN A 718 25.57 7.62 -18.89
C GLN A 718 26.49 6.76 -19.76
N THR A 719 26.06 5.54 -20.06
CA THR A 719 26.73 4.60 -20.98
C THR A 719 26.58 5.07 -22.44
N ARG A 720 27.44 6.00 -22.85
CA ARG A 720 27.48 6.54 -24.21
C ARG A 720 27.78 5.47 -25.26
N ALA A 721 26.74 4.96 -25.93
CA ALA A 721 26.88 4.18 -27.15
C ALA A 721 27.20 5.10 -28.35
N PRO A 722 28.34 4.95 -29.04
CA PRO A 722 28.74 5.89 -30.09
C PRO A 722 28.35 5.41 -31.49
N TRP A 723 27.39 6.08 -32.13
CA TRP A 723 27.15 5.97 -33.57
C TRP A 723 27.00 7.35 -34.21
N PHE A 724 27.98 7.73 -35.04
CA PHE A 724 27.82 8.76 -36.06
C PHE A 724 28.45 8.27 -37.37
N ALA A 725 27.78 8.56 -38.48
CA ALA A 725 28.11 7.97 -39.78
C ALA A 725 29.34 8.59 -40.44
N LEU A 726 30.03 7.81 -41.29
CA LEU A 726 31.07 8.31 -42.17
C LEU A 726 30.84 7.80 -43.61
N LEU A 727 30.02 8.55 -44.35
CA LEU A 727 29.74 8.31 -45.77
C LEU A 727 30.84 8.97 -46.62
N ALA A 728 31.86 8.20 -47.00
CA ALA A 728 32.93 8.64 -47.91
C ALA A 728 33.04 7.70 -49.12
N GLY A 729 32.34 8.04 -50.21
CA GLY A 729 32.45 7.31 -51.47
C GLY A 729 33.74 7.65 -52.21
N LEU A 730 34.58 6.65 -52.48
CA LEU A 730 35.82 6.84 -53.25
C LEU A 730 35.99 5.71 -54.28
N VAL A 731 35.97 6.08 -55.57
CA VAL A 731 36.05 5.15 -56.70
C VAL A 731 37.52 4.89 -57.08
N THR A 732 37.96 3.63 -57.01
CA THR A 732 39.25 3.19 -57.58
C THR A 732 39.11 1.89 -58.36
N LEU A 733 39.49 1.89 -59.65
CA LEU A 733 39.43 0.72 -60.52
C LEU A 733 40.57 -0.28 -60.21
N GLY A 734 40.21 -1.50 -59.78
CA GLY A 734 41.13 -2.64 -59.65
C GLY A 734 40.99 -3.65 -60.80
N ARG A 735 41.81 -3.55 -61.85
CA ARG A 735 41.77 -4.50 -62.99
C ARG A 735 42.28 -5.90 -62.60
N ARG A 736 41.44 -6.93 -62.74
CA ARG A 736 41.93 -8.31 -62.93
C ARG A 736 42.69 -8.44 -64.27
N ARG A 737 43.91 -8.98 -64.22
CA ARG A 737 44.52 -9.81 -65.27
C ARG A 737 44.63 -11.23 -64.66
N ARG A 738 44.08 -12.26 -65.32
CA ARG A 738 44.74 -13.12 -66.34
C ARG A 738 45.99 -13.80 -65.78
N ARG A 739 46.19 -15.11 -65.93
CA ARG A 739 45.44 -16.12 -66.71
C ARG A 739 45.87 -17.51 -66.22
N ASP A 740 44.97 -18.46 -66.08
CA ASP A 740 44.53 -19.43 -67.11
C ASP A 740 43.21 -20.10 -66.65
#